data_AF-A0A1R3GM44-F1
#
_entry.id   AF-A0A1R3GM44-F1
#
_cell.length_a   1.000
_cell.length_b   1.000
_cell.length_c   1.000
_cell.angle_alpha   90.00
_cell.angle_beta   90.00
_cell.angle_gamma   90.00
#
_symmetry.space_group_name_H-M   'P 1'
#
loop_
_entity.id
_entity.type
_entity.pdbx_description
1 polymer ?
#
loop_
_entity_poly.entity_id
_entity_poly.type
_entity_poly.pdbx_seq_one_letter_code
_entity_poly.pdbx_strand_id
1 'polypeptide(L)'
;MSLRLDFLCFFFFFFASFVSLSTSSPYLSANILPQNYQKMLKNFRIYTYPPPETLSFDSKVESLFYSSLLHSSFITHNPEEAHLFFIPYAFNSQVSPRAAAYVVSDYRTQYIYWNRTLGADHFFLSCLGVGHGSDRNVVELKKNSVQISCFPTTAGLFIPHKDVSLPPLANVHAPAHAPGSKTTNHLGYVRYNWVKESTLVEQLLADPEFLVESEPSDQVTYEERLAISKFCLFENGPDISAIGEAMSFGCVPVVITDRPIQDLPLMDLLTWQKLAVFVGTSGGAREIKRVLGRVVVEEFEEMSASAVVASGSTESAAARYESTLEALSSLITKKSRADKSNKGDRFDLLFDYLKGSTCTFTESILRHCGFRTGLFTSPHLIDVRERFRLDGVEINEEKFLEYFWWCYDRLKEKTNDDMPMPTYFRFLALLAFKIFAEEKVDVAILEVGLGGKFDATNVVQTPTVCGVSSLGYDHMEILGNTLGEIAGEKAGIFKHGIPAFTVPQPDEAMRVLEEKASKLNVPLQVAHPLDASLLNGQKLALEGEHQYLNAGLAVALCSTWLQRTGHPITNLNETGRLPEQFIKGLTTASLQGRAQIVHDQFTDIESPGDLVFYLDGAHSPESMEACARWFSLCIKEDNQQHSEERFKKDTAQILLFNCMSVRDPQLLLPRLMRTCTSHGVSFKKALFVPNISVYNKVGSNAVPTIDPQVDLSWQFALQRVWENLVQGDKGGEASNTDQVCEEVKDDTGMSVRSCKNSSVFSSLPLAIKWLRDTAQKDRFVRFQVLVTGSLHLVGDVLRLIKK
;
A
#
# COMPACT_ATOMS: atom_id res chain seq x y z
N MET A 1 -2.88 -6.52 -6.25
CA MET A 1 -4.30 -6.08 -6.38
C MET A 1 -4.89 -6.39 -7.77
N SER A 2 -4.25 -6.01 -8.89
CA SER A 2 -4.73 -6.34 -10.26
C SER A 2 -5.22 -7.77 -10.41
N LEU A 3 -4.38 -8.74 -10.00
CA LEU A 3 -4.67 -10.16 -10.00
C LEU A 3 -6.07 -10.49 -9.45
N ARG A 4 -6.39 -9.93 -8.28
CA ARG A 4 -7.65 -10.15 -7.57
C ARG A 4 -8.82 -9.52 -8.33
N LEU A 5 -8.65 -8.35 -8.93
CA LEU A 5 -9.70 -7.67 -9.70
C LEU A 5 -10.03 -8.39 -11.01
N ASP A 6 -9.01 -8.81 -11.75
CA ASP A 6 -9.16 -9.59 -12.98
C ASP A 6 -9.81 -10.95 -12.67
N PHE A 7 -9.48 -11.54 -11.52
CA PHE A 7 -10.05 -12.80 -11.02
C PHE A 7 -11.47 -12.67 -10.43
N LEU A 8 -11.81 -11.53 -9.82
CA LEU A 8 -13.18 -11.21 -9.40
C LEU A 8 -14.09 -10.98 -10.61
N CYS A 9 -13.56 -10.41 -11.70
CA CYS A 9 -14.27 -10.35 -12.97
C CYS A 9 -14.50 -11.76 -13.56
N PHE A 10 -13.55 -12.70 -13.39
CA PHE A 10 -13.73 -14.10 -13.79
C PHE A 10 -14.88 -14.75 -13.02
N PHE A 11 -15.03 -14.43 -11.72
CA PHE A 11 -16.15 -14.92 -10.91
C PHE A 11 -17.54 -14.48 -11.38
N PHE A 12 -17.65 -13.33 -12.04
CA PHE A 12 -18.93 -12.82 -12.56
C PHE A 12 -19.59 -13.77 -13.59
N PHE A 13 -18.76 -14.59 -14.27
CA PHE A 13 -19.18 -15.65 -15.20
C PHE A 13 -20.09 -16.72 -14.56
N PHE A 14 -20.06 -16.87 -13.23
CA PHE A 14 -20.79 -17.92 -12.52
C PHE A 14 -22.18 -17.50 -12.00
N PHE A 15 -22.41 -16.21 -11.76
CA PHE A 15 -23.56 -15.73 -10.96
C PHE A 15 -24.39 -14.60 -11.60
N ALA A 16 -24.00 -14.07 -12.76
CA ALA A 16 -24.67 -12.91 -13.36
C ALA A 16 -26.04 -13.24 -14.00
N SER A 17 -27.12 -12.89 -13.30
CA SER A 17 -28.43 -12.64 -13.92
C SER A 17 -28.52 -11.20 -14.44
N PHE A 18 -28.33 -11.00 -15.75
CA PHE A 18 -28.60 -9.71 -16.38
C PHE A 18 -30.12 -9.48 -16.57
N VAL A 19 -30.75 -8.88 -15.57
CA VAL A 19 -32.08 -8.27 -15.68
C VAL A 19 -31.94 -6.75 -15.58
N SER A 20 -32.60 -6.02 -16.47
CA SER A 20 -32.53 -4.55 -16.54
C SER A 20 -33.73 -3.87 -15.89
N LEU A 21 -33.55 -2.62 -15.43
CA LEU A 21 -34.55 -1.73 -14.81
C LEU A 21 -34.99 -2.10 -13.38
N SER A 22 -34.04 -2.06 -12.45
CA SER A 22 -34.26 -1.50 -11.11
C SER A 22 -33.40 -0.24 -10.94
N THR A 23 -33.80 0.68 -10.05
CA THR A 23 -33.03 1.91 -9.75
C THR A 23 -31.82 1.67 -8.85
N SER A 24 -31.69 0.48 -8.29
CA SER A 24 -30.62 0.04 -7.40
C SER A 24 -29.91 -1.19 -7.96
N SER A 25 -28.59 -1.14 -7.96
CA SER A 25 -27.70 -2.28 -8.22
C SER A 25 -27.06 -2.72 -6.91
N PRO A 26 -26.94 -4.04 -6.63
CA PRO A 26 -26.16 -4.54 -5.50
C PRO A 26 -24.64 -4.35 -5.71
N TYR A 27 -24.18 -4.23 -6.96
CA TYR A 27 -22.76 -4.14 -7.30
C TYR A 27 -22.18 -2.74 -7.03
N LEU A 28 -20.98 -2.70 -6.44
CA LEU A 28 -20.18 -1.49 -6.14
C LEU A 28 -19.82 -0.64 -7.37
N SER A 29 -19.94 -1.18 -8.59
CA SER A 29 -19.60 -0.47 -9.83
C SER A 29 -20.43 -0.98 -11.02
N ALA A 30 -21.76 -0.90 -10.88
CA ALA A 30 -22.78 -1.42 -11.81
C ALA A 30 -22.50 -1.15 -13.31
N ASN A 31 -22.09 0.07 -13.64
CA ASN A 31 -21.92 0.53 -15.03
C ASN A 31 -20.60 0.05 -15.66
N ILE A 32 -19.59 -0.23 -14.83
CA ILE A 32 -18.21 -0.55 -15.23
C ILE A 32 -18.01 -2.08 -15.29
N LEU A 33 -18.63 -2.83 -14.37
CA LEU A 33 -18.48 -4.28 -14.25
C LEU A 33 -18.79 -5.04 -15.56
N PRO A 34 -19.88 -4.76 -16.31
CA PRO A 34 -20.16 -5.41 -17.59
C PRO A 34 -19.10 -5.11 -18.66
N GLN A 35 -18.56 -3.89 -18.68
CA GLN A 35 -17.55 -3.48 -19.66
C GLN A 35 -16.20 -4.16 -19.39
N ASN A 36 -15.79 -4.21 -18.11
CA ASN A 36 -14.55 -4.88 -17.72
C ASN A 36 -14.65 -6.41 -17.89
N TYR A 37 -15.80 -7.00 -17.58
CA TYR A 37 -16.10 -8.40 -17.89
C TYR A 37 -15.97 -8.71 -19.39
N GLN A 38 -16.49 -7.85 -20.26
CA GLN A 38 -16.35 -7.98 -21.73
C GLN A 38 -14.92 -7.77 -22.25
N LYS A 39 -14.10 -6.93 -21.60
CA LYS A 39 -12.65 -6.82 -21.88
C LYS A 39 -11.91 -8.09 -21.45
N MET A 40 -12.25 -8.62 -20.28
CA MET A 40 -11.64 -9.79 -19.69
C MET A 40 -11.91 -11.05 -20.52
N LEU A 41 -13.15 -11.33 -20.93
CA LEU A 41 -13.50 -12.46 -21.81
C LEU A 41 -12.59 -12.54 -23.06
N LYS A 42 -12.28 -11.37 -23.65
CA LYS A 42 -11.45 -11.26 -24.84
C LYS A 42 -9.97 -11.49 -24.58
N ASN A 43 -9.43 -10.90 -23.51
CA ASN A 43 -7.98 -10.74 -23.31
C ASN A 43 -7.38 -11.64 -22.21
N PHE A 44 -8.14 -11.94 -21.16
CA PHE A 44 -7.63 -12.59 -19.96
C PHE A 44 -7.46 -14.09 -20.18
N ARG A 45 -6.31 -14.64 -19.76
CA ARG A 45 -6.00 -16.06 -19.91
C ARG A 45 -5.42 -16.66 -18.64
N ILE A 46 -5.81 -17.89 -18.37
CA ILE A 46 -5.41 -18.71 -17.22
C ILE A 46 -4.72 -19.96 -17.78
N TYR A 47 -3.52 -20.24 -17.31
CA TYR A 47 -2.88 -21.54 -17.55
C TYR A 47 -3.11 -22.43 -16.34
N THR A 48 -3.54 -23.66 -16.58
CA THR A 48 -3.62 -24.72 -15.57
C THR A 48 -2.37 -25.57 -15.69
N TYR A 49 -1.63 -25.80 -14.60
CA TYR A 49 -0.57 -26.82 -14.63
C TYR A 49 -1.14 -28.21 -14.96
N PRO A 50 -0.32 -29.17 -15.40
CA PRO A 50 -0.70 -30.58 -15.36
C PRO A 50 -0.93 -31.02 -13.90
N PRO A 51 -2.10 -31.58 -13.54
CA PRO A 51 -2.32 -32.10 -12.19
C PRO A 51 -1.50 -33.39 -11.98
N PRO A 52 -0.93 -33.62 -10.79
CA PRO A 52 -0.11 -34.81 -10.51
C PRO A 52 -0.95 -36.10 -10.44
N GLU A 53 -2.23 -35.99 -10.07
CA GLU A 53 -3.18 -37.10 -9.92
C GLU A 53 -4.59 -36.67 -10.35
N THR A 54 -5.54 -37.60 -10.46
CA THR A 54 -6.95 -37.30 -10.74
C THR A 54 -7.59 -36.53 -9.59
N LEU A 55 -8.02 -35.29 -9.85
CA LEU A 55 -8.56 -34.42 -8.81
C LEU A 55 -9.98 -34.76 -8.40
N SER A 56 -10.19 -34.84 -7.08
CA SER A 56 -11.48 -34.93 -6.42
C SER A 56 -11.45 -34.00 -5.22
N PHE A 57 -12.41 -33.06 -5.13
CA PHE A 57 -12.50 -32.10 -4.03
C PHE A 57 -13.54 -32.55 -3.01
N ASP A 58 -13.30 -32.27 -1.73
CA ASP A 58 -14.28 -32.55 -0.66
C ASP A 58 -15.57 -31.73 -0.85
N SER A 59 -15.49 -30.53 -1.46
CA SER A 59 -16.63 -29.65 -1.69
C SER A 59 -17.25 -29.75 -3.09
N LYS A 60 -18.59 -29.77 -3.15
CA LYS A 60 -19.35 -29.54 -4.39
C LYS A 60 -19.06 -28.17 -5.00
N VAL A 61 -18.78 -27.15 -4.17
CA VAL A 61 -18.50 -25.78 -4.62
C VAL A 61 -17.16 -25.71 -5.36
N GLU A 62 -16.13 -26.37 -4.81
CA GLU A 62 -14.80 -26.48 -5.44
C GLU A 62 -14.88 -27.28 -6.75
N SER A 63 -15.64 -28.39 -6.75
CA SER A 63 -15.87 -29.22 -7.92
C SER A 63 -16.55 -28.46 -9.07
N LEU A 64 -17.57 -27.65 -8.76
CA LEU A 64 -18.26 -26.80 -9.74
C LEU A 64 -17.38 -25.65 -10.23
N PHE A 65 -16.61 -25.01 -9.34
CA PHE A 65 -15.65 -23.98 -9.75
C PHE A 65 -14.59 -24.55 -10.70
N TYR A 66 -13.96 -25.67 -10.34
CA TYR A 66 -12.93 -26.31 -11.14
C TYR A 66 -13.45 -26.77 -12.52
N SER A 67 -14.61 -27.43 -12.55
CA SER A 67 -15.23 -27.85 -13.81
C SER A 67 -15.51 -26.66 -14.72
N SER A 68 -16.17 -25.62 -14.22
CA SER A 68 -16.51 -24.43 -15.01
C SER A 68 -15.29 -23.60 -15.39
N LEU A 69 -14.20 -23.62 -14.60
CA LEU A 69 -12.91 -23.04 -14.98
C LEU A 69 -12.35 -23.76 -16.22
N LEU A 70 -12.30 -25.09 -16.22
CA LEU A 70 -11.78 -25.87 -17.37
C LEU A 70 -12.59 -25.67 -18.65
N HIS A 71 -13.90 -25.49 -18.55
CA HIS A 71 -14.79 -25.26 -19.71
C HIS A 71 -14.89 -23.78 -20.14
N SER A 72 -14.22 -22.87 -19.43
CA SER A 72 -14.32 -21.42 -19.70
C SER A 72 -13.42 -20.95 -20.85
N SER A 73 -13.83 -19.85 -21.50
CA SER A 73 -13.03 -19.17 -22.53
C SER A 73 -11.74 -18.50 -22.03
N PHE A 74 -11.43 -18.64 -20.73
CA PHE A 74 -10.22 -18.10 -20.12
C PHE A 74 -9.04 -19.08 -20.14
N ILE A 75 -9.25 -20.38 -20.35
CA ILE A 75 -8.15 -21.34 -20.43
C ILE A 75 -7.25 -21.06 -21.65
N THR A 76 -5.93 -21.10 -21.44
CA THR A 76 -4.95 -21.21 -22.52
C THR A 76 -4.04 -22.42 -22.29
N HIS A 77 -3.64 -23.07 -23.38
CA HIS A 77 -2.60 -24.09 -23.37
C HIS A 77 -1.19 -23.48 -23.50
N ASN A 78 -1.07 -22.19 -23.79
CA ASN A 78 0.20 -21.47 -23.89
C ASN A 78 0.47 -20.66 -22.60
N PRO A 79 1.40 -21.09 -21.73
CA PRO A 79 1.70 -20.37 -20.48
C PRO A 79 2.29 -18.96 -20.70
N GLU A 80 2.84 -18.63 -21.88
CA GLU A 80 3.33 -17.28 -22.18
C GLU A 80 2.19 -16.26 -22.43
N GLU A 81 0.97 -16.74 -22.70
CA GLU A 81 -0.25 -15.90 -22.78
C GLU A 81 -0.92 -15.72 -21.41
N ALA A 82 -0.49 -16.47 -20.40
CA ALA A 82 -1.22 -16.62 -19.14
C ALA A 82 -0.97 -15.45 -18.18
N HIS A 83 -2.08 -14.85 -17.77
CA HIS A 83 -2.18 -13.77 -16.79
C HIS A 83 -2.31 -14.32 -15.35
N LEU A 84 -2.74 -15.57 -15.22
CA LEU A 84 -2.85 -16.34 -13.98
C LEU A 84 -2.40 -17.78 -14.18
N PHE A 85 -1.90 -18.38 -13.11
CA PHE A 85 -1.56 -19.80 -13.04
C PHE A 85 -2.43 -20.51 -11.99
N PHE A 86 -3.35 -21.35 -12.44
CA PHE A 86 -4.10 -22.21 -11.53
C PHE A 86 -3.21 -23.36 -11.06
N ILE A 87 -3.24 -23.63 -9.75
CA ILE A 87 -2.60 -24.78 -9.10
C ILE A 87 -3.68 -25.87 -8.93
N PRO A 88 -3.73 -26.88 -9.79
CA PRO A 88 -4.75 -27.92 -9.75
C PRO A 88 -4.32 -28.97 -8.72
N TYR A 89 -4.60 -28.70 -7.45
CA TYR A 89 -4.40 -29.60 -6.33
C TYR A 89 -5.57 -29.50 -5.35
N ALA A 90 -6.06 -30.64 -4.89
CA ALA A 90 -7.21 -30.73 -3.98
C ALA A 90 -6.72 -30.68 -2.53
N PHE A 91 -6.78 -29.51 -1.90
CA PHE A 91 -6.39 -29.29 -0.51
C PHE A 91 -7.49 -29.77 0.47
N ASN A 92 -7.84 -31.05 0.36
CA ASN A 92 -8.89 -31.73 1.11
C ASN A 92 -8.54 -31.86 2.61
N SER A 93 -9.54 -32.20 3.41
CA SER A 93 -9.49 -32.37 4.88
C SER A 93 -8.37 -33.26 5.43
N GLN A 94 -7.81 -34.16 4.61
CA GLN A 94 -6.76 -35.11 5.00
C GLN A 94 -5.33 -34.68 4.56
N VAL A 95 -5.20 -33.55 3.85
CA VAL A 95 -3.92 -33.11 3.27
C VAL A 95 -3.02 -32.48 4.33
N SER A 96 -1.93 -33.17 4.68
CA SER A 96 -0.92 -32.59 5.57
C SER A 96 -0.17 -31.41 4.92
N PRO A 97 0.31 -30.42 5.71
CA PRO A 97 1.14 -29.33 5.17
C PRO A 97 2.41 -29.81 4.43
N ARG A 98 2.92 -31.02 4.74
CA ARG A 98 4.05 -31.62 4.01
C ARG A 98 3.67 -32.01 2.58
N ALA A 99 2.46 -32.48 2.33
CA ALA A 99 1.98 -32.79 0.98
C ALA A 99 1.86 -31.50 0.14
N ALA A 100 1.29 -30.43 0.72
CA ALA A 100 1.28 -29.11 0.11
C ALA A 100 2.70 -28.59 -0.19
N ALA A 101 3.66 -28.78 0.72
CA ALA A 101 5.06 -28.40 0.52
C ALA A 101 5.71 -29.14 -0.66
N TYR A 102 5.46 -30.44 -0.82
CA TYR A 102 5.98 -31.24 -1.93
C TYR A 102 5.37 -30.82 -3.28
N VAL A 103 4.05 -30.62 -3.34
CA VAL A 103 3.35 -30.18 -4.57
C VAL A 103 3.90 -28.84 -5.07
N VAL A 104 4.07 -27.87 -4.16
CA VAL A 104 4.69 -26.58 -4.50
C VAL A 104 6.17 -26.75 -4.87
N SER A 105 6.91 -27.64 -4.20
CA SER A 105 8.30 -27.95 -4.55
C SER A 105 8.42 -28.50 -5.97
N ASP A 106 7.51 -29.38 -6.37
CA ASP A 106 7.53 -30.06 -7.66
C ASP A 106 7.12 -29.12 -8.80
N TYR A 107 6.05 -28.32 -8.62
CA TYR A 107 5.74 -27.24 -9.56
C TYR A 107 6.91 -26.24 -9.69
N ARG A 108 7.64 -25.99 -8.60
CA ARG A 108 8.81 -25.10 -8.59
C ARG A 108 10.05 -25.70 -9.27
N THR A 109 10.23 -27.03 -9.28
CA THR A 109 11.32 -27.67 -10.03
C THR A 109 10.99 -27.91 -11.50
N GLN A 110 9.73 -28.21 -11.82
CA GLN A 110 9.31 -28.52 -13.19
C GLN A 110 8.99 -27.27 -14.04
N TYR A 111 8.45 -26.20 -13.44
CA TYR A 111 7.94 -25.05 -14.20
C TYR A 111 8.60 -23.73 -13.79
N ILE A 112 9.19 -23.04 -14.77
CA ILE A 112 9.84 -21.73 -14.58
C ILE A 112 8.87 -20.67 -14.02
N TYR A 113 7.58 -20.78 -14.36
CA TYR A 113 6.56 -19.78 -14.02
C TYR A 113 6.31 -19.64 -12.53
N TRP A 114 6.52 -20.67 -11.70
CA TRP A 114 6.47 -20.49 -10.23
C TRP A 114 7.56 -19.55 -9.73
N ASN A 115 8.79 -19.72 -10.20
CA ASN A 115 9.94 -18.98 -9.70
C ASN A 115 9.95 -17.51 -10.15
N ARG A 116 9.22 -17.14 -11.22
CA ARG A 116 9.18 -15.77 -11.75
C ARG A 116 8.49 -14.77 -10.82
N THR A 117 7.55 -15.24 -10.00
CA THR A 117 6.74 -14.42 -9.06
C THR A 117 6.77 -14.95 -7.62
N LEU A 118 7.44 -16.08 -7.37
CA LEU A 118 7.32 -16.89 -6.15
C LEU A 118 5.86 -17.27 -5.83
N GLY A 119 5.05 -17.52 -6.86
CA GLY A 119 3.64 -17.89 -6.73
C GLY A 119 2.66 -16.71 -6.65
N ALA A 120 3.10 -15.46 -6.85
CA ALA A 120 2.24 -14.27 -6.71
C ALA A 120 1.31 -14.01 -7.91
N ASP A 121 1.47 -14.72 -9.04
CA ASP A 121 0.49 -14.79 -10.14
C ASP A 121 -0.33 -16.10 -10.15
N HIS A 122 -0.31 -16.84 -9.03
CA HIS A 122 -0.96 -18.14 -8.90
C HIS A 122 -2.20 -18.10 -8.00
N PHE A 123 -3.10 -19.06 -8.20
CA PHE A 123 -4.25 -19.27 -7.32
C PHE A 123 -4.62 -20.75 -7.16
N PHE A 124 -5.30 -21.09 -6.06
CA PHE A 124 -5.66 -22.47 -5.71
C PHE A 124 -7.00 -22.56 -4.97
N LEU A 125 -7.65 -23.73 -5.02
CA LEU A 125 -8.85 -24.06 -4.24
C LEU A 125 -8.46 -24.67 -2.89
N SER A 126 -8.99 -24.14 -1.79
CA SER A 126 -8.95 -24.79 -0.48
C SER A 126 -10.06 -24.23 0.42
N CYS A 127 -11.20 -24.90 0.47
CA CYS A 127 -12.34 -24.45 1.28
C CYS A 127 -12.09 -24.48 2.79
N LEU A 128 -11.22 -25.37 3.28
CA LEU A 128 -10.76 -25.38 4.68
C LEU A 128 -9.60 -24.39 4.93
N GLY A 129 -8.91 -23.98 3.86
CA GLY A 129 -7.78 -23.08 3.89
C GLY A 129 -6.45 -23.74 4.29
N VAL A 130 -5.34 -23.17 3.79
CA VAL A 130 -3.99 -23.67 4.08
C VAL A 130 -3.43 -23.02 5.36
N GLY A 131 -3.13 -23.87 6.35
CA GLY A 131 -2.59 -23.48 7.65
C GLY A 131 -1.13 -23.01 7.64
N HIS A 132 -0.71 -22.42 8.76
CA HIS A 132 0.66 -21.96 8.98
C HIS A 132 1.63 -23.14 9.20
N GLY A 133 2.16 -23.69 8.11
CA GLY A 133 3.34 -24.56 8.16
C GLY A 133 4.61 -23.76 8.47
N SER A 134 5.61 -24.41 9.08
CA SER A 134 6.99 -23.91 9.15
C SER A 134 7.76 -24.14 7.85
N ASP A 135 7.20 -24.90 6.90
CA ASP A 135 7.79 -25.16 5.60
C ASP A 135 7.69 -23.93 4.68
N ARG A 136 8.83 -23.56 4.08
CA ARG A 136 8.95 -22.41 3.20
C ARG A 136 7.95 -22.42 2.04
N ASN A 137 7.71 -23.58 1.43
CA ASN A 137 6.84 -23.68 0.26
C ASN A 137 5.37 -23.45 0.63
N VAL A 138 4.94 -23.89 1.82
CA VAL A 138 3.60 -23.63 2.36
C VAL A 138 3.45 -22.15 2.74
N VAL A 139 4.50 -21.55 3.30
CA VAL A 139 4.53 -20.11 3.62
C VAL A 139 4.47 -19.25 2.36
N GLU A 140 5.20 -19.60 1.30
CA GLU A 140 5.16 -18.90 0.01
C GLU A 140 3.78 -19.07 -0.67
N LEU A 141 3.24 -20.28 -0.75
CA LEU A 141 1.87 -20.55 -1.23
C LEU A 141 0.83 -19.71 -0.49
N LYS A 142 0.83 -19.73 0.85
CA LYS A 142 -0.19 -19.03 1.65
C LYS A 142 0.02 -17.52 1.72
N LYS A 143 1.24 -17.00 1.52
CA LYS A 143 1.49 -15.55 1.43
C LYS A 143 1.23 -15.00 0.04
N ASN A 144 1.78 -15.62 -1.00
CA ASN A 144 1.87 -15.01 -2.33
C ASN A 144 0.66 -15.35 -3.22
N SER A 145 0.27 -16.62 -3.29
CA SER A 145 -0.82 -17.10 -4.16
C SER A 145 -2.20 -16.78 -3.59
N VAL A 146 -3.21 -16.57 -4.45
CA VAL A 146 -4.61 -16.32 -4.04
C VAL A 146 -5.27 -17.65 -3.63
N GLN A 147 -5.72 -17.76 -2.37
CA GLN A 147 -6.57 -18.88 -1.95
C GLN A 147 -8.03 -18.56 -2.29
N ILE A 148 -8.71 -19.48 -2.97
CA ILE A 148 -10.17 -19.54 -3.03
C ILE A 148 -10.65 -20.41 -1.87
N SER A 149 -11.58 -19.90 -1.07
CA SER A 149 -12.16 -20.57 0.10
C SER A 149 -13.68 -20.69 -0.08
N CYS A 150 -14.35 -21.59 0.64
CA CYS A 150 -15.81 -21.59 0.75
C CYS A 150 -16.22 -20.58 1.82
N PHE A 151 -17.36 -19.90 1.63
CA PHE A 151 -18.02 -19.18 2.71
C PHE A 151 -18.88 -20.12 3.56
N PRO A 152 -18.89 -20.00 4.90
CA PRO A 152 -17.98 -19.19 5.72
C PRO A 152 -16.56 -19.75 5.77
N THR A 153 -15.56 -18.87 5.84
CA THR A 153 -14.15 -19.28 5.81
C THR A 153 -13.65 -19.74 7.19
N THR A 154 -12.64 -20.60 7.22
CA THR A 154 -12.07 -21.06 8.49
C THR A 154 -11.27 -19.92 9.15
N ALA A 155 -11.64 -19.58 10.39
CA ALA A 155 -11.08 -18.44 11.13
C ALA A 155 -9.54 -18.49 11.21
N GLY A 156 -8.90 -17.38 10.84
CA GLY A 156 -7.43 -17.26 10.77
C GLY A 156 -6.79 -17.84 9.50
N LEU A 157 -7.53 -18.59 8.68
CA LEU A 157 -7.04 -19.21 7.44
C LEU A 157 -7.47 -18.47 6.16
N PHE A 158 -8.01 -17.26 6.28
CA PHE A 158 -8.39 -16.37 5.18
C PHE A 158 -7.65 -15.02 5.27
N ILE A 159 -7.19 -14.48 4.13
CA ILE A 159 -6.45 -13.21 4.05
C ILE A 159 -7.30 -12.16 3.31
N PRO A 160 -8.00 -11.24 4.04
CA PRO A 160 -9.09 -10.41 3.51
C PRO A 160 -8.81 -9.48 2.33
N HIS A 161 -7.54 -9.17 2.07
CA HIS A 161 -7.10 -8.25 1.01
C HIS A 161 -6.51 -8.99 -0.20
N LYS A 162 -6.55 -10.34 -0.20
CA LYS A 162 -5.91 -11.19 -1.21
C LYS A 162 -6.76 -12.40 -1.58
N ASP A 163 -7.17 -13.19 -0.59
CA ASP A 163 -7.95 -14.42 -0.78
C ASP A 163 -9.38 -14.09 -1.23
N VAL A 164 -10.09 -15.07 -1.79
CA VAL A 164 -11.47 -14.92 -2.32
C VAL A 164 -12.39 -15.96 -1.70
N SER A 165 -13.62 -15.57 -1.40
CA SER A 165 -14.64 -16.38 -0.73
C SER A 165 -15.77 -16.72 -1.70
N LEU A 166 -16.00 -18.03 -1.92
CA LEU A 166 -17.07 -18.57 -2.75
C LEU A 166 -18.40 -18.48 -2.01
N PRO A 167 -19.49 -18.01 -2.65
CA PRO A 167 -20.83 -18.17 -2.08
C PRO A 167 -21.18 -19.67 -1.92
N PRO A 168 -22.01 -20.01 -0.93
CA PRO A 168 -22.59 -21.35 -0.80
C PRO A 168 -23.56 -21.62 -1.97
N LEU A 169 -23.76 -22.90 -2.30
CA LEU A 169 -24.70 -23.30 -3.35
C LEU A 169 -26.13 -23.20 -2.83
N ALA A 170 -26.92 -22.29 -3.39
CA ALA A 170 -28.37 -22.27 -3.19
C ALA A 170 -29.02 -23.49 -3.87
N ASN A 171 -30.05 -24.07 -3.24
CA ASN A 171 -30.77 -25.19 -3.83
C ASN A 171 -31.59 -24.77 -5.07
N VAL A 172 -31.51 -25.58 -6.14
CA VAL A 172 -31.93 -25.23 -7.52
C VAL A 172 -33.45 -25.34 -7.74
N HIS A 173 -34.25 -25.18 -6.68
CA HIS A 173 -35.71 -25.39 -6.69
C HIS A 173 -36.53 -24.20 -6.18
N ALA A 174 -35.88 -23.14 -5.70
CA ALA A 174 -36.55 -21.88 -5.37
C ALA A 174 -37.39 -21.38 -6.57
N PRO A 175 -38.72 -21.25 -6.45
CA PRO A 175 -39.54 -20.81 -7.56
C PRO A 175 -39.27 -19.34 -7.89
N ALA A 176 -39.30 -18.99 -9.17
CA ALA A 176 -39.14 -17.61 -9.65
C ALA A 176 -40.39 -16.75 -9.34
N HIS A 177 -40.60 -16.48 -8.05
CA HIS A 177 -41.65 -15.58 -7.56
C HIS A 177 -41.35 -14.14 -7.99
N ALA A 178 -42.05 -13.69 -9.04
CA ALA A 178 -41.98 -12.31 -9.50
C ALA A 178 -42.31 -11.31 -8.37
N PRO A 179 -41.68 -10.13 -8.33
CA PRO A 179 -41.89 -9.14 -7.27
C PRO A 179 -43.30 -8.53 -7.35
N GLY A 180 -44.22 -9.10 -6.58
CA GLY A 180 -45.60 -8.62 -6.47
C GLY A 180 -46.21 -8.93 -5.11
N SER A 181 -46.42 -7.88 -4.30
CA SER A 181 -47.28 -7.89 -3.09
C SER A 181 -47.09 -9.08 -2.13
N LYS A 182 -45.87 -9.32 -1.64
CA LYS A 182 -45.64 -10.25 -0.53
C LYS A 182 -46.26 -9.71 0.77
N THR A 183 -47.24 -10.42 1.32
CA THR A 183 -47.69 -10.21 2.71
C THR A 183 -46.70 -10.85 3.66
N THR A 184 -45.68 -10.10 4.09
CA THR A 184 -44.72 -10.54 5.11
C THR A 184 -45.41 -10.58 6.48
N ASN A 185 -45.50 -11.77 7.08
CA ASN A 185 -46.24 -12.00 8.32
C ASN A 185 -45.36 -11.90 9.58
N HIS A 186 -44.04 -12.05 9.43
CA HIS A 186 -43.08 -11.96 10.53
C HIS A 186 -41.99 -10.91 10.24
N LEU A 187 -41.54 -10.22 11.30
CA LEU A 187 -40.41 -9.30 11.25
C LEU A 187 -39.11 -10.07 11.01
N GLY A 188 -38.89 -11.20 11.69
CA GLY A 188 -37.68 -11.99 11.49
C GLY A 188 -37.87 -13.50 11.66
N TYR A 189 -37.05 -14.28 10.96
CA TYR A 189 -36.93 -15.73 11.07
C TYR A 189 -35.57 -16.14 11.61
N VAL A 190 -35.56 -17.13 12.50
CA VAL A 190 -34.38 -17.62 13.23
C VAL A 190 -34.42 -19.15 13.27
N ARG A 191 -33.27 -19.81 13.06
CA ARG A 191 -33.11 -21.22 13.44
C ARG A 191 -32.16 -21.37 14.62
N TYR A 192 -32.40 -22.39 15.46
CA TYR A 192 -31.58 -22.68 16.66
C TYR A 192 -30.11 -23.01 16.35
N ASN A 193 -29.77 -23.33 15.10
CA ASN A 193 -28.38 -23.51 14.65
C ASN A 193 -27.78 -22.26 13.98
N TRP A 194 -28.58 -21.24 13.67
CA TRP A 194 -28.11 -19.97 13.10
C TRP A 194 -27.68 -18.96 14.17
N VAL A 195 -28.24 -19.05 15.38
CA VAL A 195 -27.86 -18.23 16.54
C VAL A 195 -27.49 -19.15 17.69
N LYS A 196 -26.29 -18.96 18.25
CA LYS A 196 -25.66 -19.84 19.26
C LYS A 196 -25.88 -19.33 20.67
N GLU A 197 -26.08 -18.02 20.84
CA GLU A 197 -26.45 -17.46 22.13
C GLU A 197 -27.87 -17.90 22.54
N SER A 198 -27.98 -18.94 23.37
CA SER A 198 -29.27 -19.48 23.82
C SER A 198 -30.17 -18.43 24.48
N THR A 199 -29.60 -17.50 25.25
CA THR A 199 -30.32 -16.39 25.86
C THR A 199 -30.93 -15.41 24.85
N LEU A 200 -30.36 -15.30 23.66
CA LEU A 200 -30.91 -14.51 22.56
C LEU A 200 -32.02 -15.28 21.83
N VAL A 201 -31.83 -16.58 21.60
CA VAL A 201 -32.86 -17.45 21.00
C VAL A 201 -34.12 -17.50 21.88
N GLU A 202 -33.97 -17.62 23.20
CA GLU A 202 -35.08 -17.56 24.16
C GLU A 202 -35.82 -16.21 24.14
N GLN A 203 -35.10 -15.09 24.03
CA GLN A 203 -35.70 -13.75 23.91
C GLN A 203 -36.47 -13.57 22.59
N LEU A 204 -35.94 -14.10 21.48
CA LEU A 204 -36.58 -14.02 20.16
C LEU A 204 -37.82 -14.93 20.09
N LEU A 205 -37.76 -16.13 20.70
CA LEU A 205 -38.89 -17.05 20.82
C LEU A 205 -40.06 -16.46 21.63
N ALA A 206 -39.77 -15.53 22.55
CA ALA A 206 -40.76 -14.85 23.38
C ALA A 206 -41.41 -13.62 22.70
N ASP A 207 -40.94 -13.18 21.53
CA ASP A 207 -41.45 -12.02 20.81
C ASP A 207 -42.28 -12.46 19.59
N PRO A 208 -43.60 -12.17 19.53
CA PRO A 208 -44.50 -12.72 18.50
C PRO A 208 -44.25 -12.17 17.08
N GLU A 209 -43.40 -11.15 16.92
CA GLU A 209 -42.97 -10.69 15.60
C GLU A 209 -41.84 -11.55 15.00
N PHE A 210 -41.22 -12.44 15.78
CA PHE A 210 -40.19 -13.37 15.31
C PHE A 210 -40.70 -14.81 15.23
N LEU A 211 -40.25 -15.53 14.21
CA LEU A 211 -40.48 -16.96 14.02
C LEU A 211 -39.19 -17.73 14.32
N VAL A 212 -39.23 -18.62 15.32
CA VAL A 212 -38.06 -19.34 15.82
C VAL A 212 -38.35 -20.84 15.87
N GLU A 213 -37.64 -21.64 15.07
CA GLU A 213 -37.82 -23.11 15.01
C GLU A 213 -36.47 -23.84 14.86
N SER A 214 -36.36 -25.07 15.35
CA SER A 214 -35.10 -25.83 15.34
C SER A 214 -34.77 -26.35 13.94
N GLU A 215 -35.64 -27.21 13.43
CA GLU A 215 -35.66 -27.65 12.04
C GLU A 215 -37.10 -27.59 11.51
N PRO A 216 -37.31 -27.12 10.26
CA PRO A 216 -38.61 -27.22 9.58
C PRO A 216 -38.96 -28.68 9.29
N SER A 217 -40.25 -29.00 9.17
CA SER A 217 -40.75 -30.36 8.92
C SER A 217 -40.29 -30.95 7.59
N ASP A 218 -40.02 -30.10 6.62
CA ASP A 218 -39.75 -30.40 5.22
C ASP A 218 -39.22 -29.15 4.49
N GLN A 219 -38.72 -29.34 3.28
CA GLN A 219 -38.15 -28.27 2.46
C GLN A 219 -39.18 -27.20 2.03
N VAL A 220 -40.45 -27.55 1.81
CA VAL A 220 -41.47 -26.58 1.38
C VAL A 220 -41.83 -25.66 2.53
N THR A 221 -42.00 -26.20 3.74
CA THR A 221 -42.18 -25.41 4.97
C THR A 221 -41.00 -24.47 5.22
N TYR A 222 -39.75 -24.92 4.98
CA TYR A 222 -38.55 -24.06 5.08
C TYR A 222 -38.60 -22.87 4.10
N GLU A 223 -38.88 -23.15 2.83
CA GLU A 223 -38.96 -22.14 1.77
C GLU A 223 -40.12 -21.17 2.00
N GLU A 224 -41.26 -21.63 2.55
CA GLU A 224 -42.34 -20.76 3.01
C GLU A 224 -41.88 -19.82 4.14
N ARG A 225 -41.12 -20.31 5.14
CA ARG A 225 -40.61 -19.46 6.24
C ARG A 225 -39.74 -18.31 5.72
N LEU A 226 -38.84 -18.61 4.77
CA LEU A 226 -38.02 -17.60 4.12
C LEU A 226 -38.88 -16.61 3.33
N ALA A 227 -39.92 -17.07 2.62
CA ALA A 227 -40.76 -16.23 1.79
C ALA A 227 -41.69 -15.27 2.57
N ILE A 228 -42.18 -15.66 3.76
CA ILE A 228 -43.13 -14.87 4.57
C ILE A 228 -42.47 -13.92 5.59
N SER A 229 -41.14 -13.96 5.72
CA SER A 229 -40.39 -13.21 6.74
C SER A 229 -39.61 -12.06 6.12
N LYS A 230 -39.56 -10.89 6.77
CA LYS A 230 -38.74 -9.77 6.27
C LYS A 230 -37.25 -10.06 6.40
N PHE A 231 -36.84 -10.44 7.61
CA PHE A 231 -35.43 -10.58 7.96
C PHE A 231 -35.06 -12.02 8.35
N CYS A 232 -33.86 -12.48 8.02
CA CYS A 232 -33.37 -13.81 8.39
C CYS A 232 -32.09 -13.65 9.21
N LEU A 233 -32.11 -14.12 10.46
CA LEU A 233 -31.10 -13.78 11.48
C LEU A 233 -30.01 -14.86 11.59
N PHE A 234 -28.75 -14.44 11.48
CA PHE A 234 -27.58 -15.30 11.53
C PHE A 234 -26.52 -14.71 12.47
N GLU A 235 -26.02 -15.50 13.42
CA GLU A 235 -24.82 -15.19 14.18
C GLU A 235 -23.57 -15.52 13.35
N ASN A 236 -22.57 -14.65 13.39
CA ASN A 236 -21.35 -14.80 12.60
C ASN A 236 -20.50 -16.02 13.04
N GLY A 237 -20.61 -17.12 12.30
CA GLY A 237 -19.93 -18.40 12.57
C GLY A 237 -20.08 -19.41 11.42
N PRO A 238 -19.66 -20.68 11.60
CA PRO A 238 -19.64 -21.68 10.52
C PRO A 238 -21.02 -22.06 9.94
N ASP A 239 -22.11 -21.67 10.60
CA ASP A 239 -23.49 -22.06 10.27
C ASP A 239 -24.23 -20.99 9.42
N ILE A 240 -23.55 -19.89 9.07
CA ILE A 240 -24.08 -18.75 8.29
C ILE A 240 -24.26 -19.04 6.78
N SER A 241 -24.04 -20.27 6.34
CA SER A 241 -24.10 -20.68 4.93
C SER A 241 -25.49 -20.54 4.30
N ALA A 242 -26.56 -20.50 5.09
CA ALA A 242 -27.93 -20.31 4.60
C ALA A 242 -28.25 -18.85 4.15
N ILE A 243 -27.30 -17.89 4.27
CA ILE A 243 -27.48 -16.52 3.76
C ILE A 243 -27.88 -16.50 2.28
N GLY A 244 -27.26 -17.33 1.43
CA GLY A 244 -27.56 -17.36 -0.01
C GLY A 244 -28.99 -17.78 -0.32
N GLU A 245 -29.56 -18.69 0.49
CA GLU A 245 -30.94 -19.16 0.33
C GLU A 245 -31.92 -18.10 0.83
N ALA A 246 -31.70 -17.51 2.01
CA ALA A 246 -32.49 -16.39 2.51
C ALA A 246 -32.56 -15.24 1.50
N MET A 247 -31.41 -14.87 0.92
CA MET A 247 -31.33 -13.87 -0.16
C MET A 247 -32.14 -14.26 -1.40
N SER A 248 -32.10 -15.52 -1.84
CA SER A 248 -32.87 -15.97 -3.03
C SER A 248 -34.38 -15.93 -2.84
N PHE A 249 -34.86 -16.12 -1.61
CA PHE A 249 -36.28 -15.95 -1.24
C PHE A 249 -36.61 -14.49 -0.87
N GLY A 250 -35.65 -13.57 -0.90
CA GLY A 250 -35.82 -12.15 -0.57
C GLY A 250 -35.96 -11.85 0.92
N CYS A 251 -35.65 -12.81 1.79
CA CYS A 251 -35.50 -12.60 3.22
C CYS A 251 -34.15 -11.91 3.47
N VAL A 252 -34.17 -10.64 3.89
CA VAL A 252 -32.96 -9.82 4.04
C VAL A 252 -32.12 -10.38 5.20
N PRO A 253 -30.86 -10.81 4.98
CA PRO A 253 -30.03 -11.31 6.07
C PRO A 253 -29.76 -10.25 7.13
N VAL A 254 -29.72 -10.68 8.38
CA VAL A 254 -29.33 -9.88 9.55
C VAL A 254 -28.17 -10.60 10.20
N VAL A 255 -26.96 -10.05 10.07
CA VAL A 255 -25.75 -10.69 10.61
C VAL A 255 -25.39 -10.09 11.96
N ILE A 256 -25.44 -10.94 12.97
CA ILE A 256 -25.20 -10.59 14.38
C ILE A 256 -23.70 -10.78 14.66
N THR A 257 -22.99 -9.68 14.90
CA THR A 257 -21.54 -9.67 15.12
C THR A 257 -21.06 -8.36 15.74
N ASP A 258 -20.10 -8.43 16.67
CA ASP A 258 -19.32 -7.27 17.13
C ASP A 258 -17.96 -7.14 16.42
N ARG A 259 -17.70 -7.99 15.41
CA ARG A 259 -16.42 -8.04 14.68
C ARG A 259 -16.64 -7.64 13.22
N PRO A 260 -15.69 -6.91 12.59
CA PRO A 260 -15.73 -6.70 11.15
C PRO A 260 -15.69 -8.06 10.43
N ILE A 261 -16.73 -8.36 9.65
CA ILE A 261 -16.73 -9.53 8.76
C ILE A 261 -15.88 -9.18 7.56
N GLN A 262 -15.02 -10.12 7.15
CA GLN A 262 -13.94 -9.84 6.20
C GLN A 262 -13.88 -10.84 5.04
N ASP A 263 -14.74 -11.85 5.06
CA ASP A 263 -14.78 -13.00 4.16
C ASP A 263 -16.16 -13.23 3.51
N LEU A 264 -17.06 -12.24 3.58
CA LEU A 264 -18.36 -12.29 2.90
C LEU A 264 -18.20 -12.59 1.39
N PRO A 265 -19.09 -13.39 0.78
CA PRO A 265 -18.99 -13.72 -0.64
C PRO A 265 -18.93 -12.46 -1.50
N LEU A 266 -17.94 -12.40 -2.40
CA LEU A 266 -17.77 -11.32 -3.38
C LEU A 266 -17.83 -9.90 -2.75
N MET A 267 -17.34 -9.70 -1.52
CA MET A 267 -17.37 -8.41 -0.81
C MET A 267 -16.66 -7.26 -1.56
N ASP A 268 -15.68 -7.57 -2.42
CA ASP A 268 -15.02 -6.60 -3.31
C ASP A 268 -15.86 -6.20 -4.54
N LEU A 269 -17.02 -6.84 -4.76
CA LEU A 269 -17.96 -6.56 -5.86
C LEU A 269 -19.35 -6.12 -5.35
N LEU A 270 -19.79 -6.62 -4.21
CA LEU A 270 -21.13 -6.43 -3.66
C LEU A 270 -21.15 -5.41 -2.52
N THR A 271 -22.09 -4.47 -2.60
CA THR A 271 -22.37 -3.49 -1.54
C THR A 271 -23.21 -4.17 -0.46
N TRP A 272 -22.58 -4.92 0.45
CA TRP A 272 -23.30 -5.75 1.42
C TRP A 272 -24.26 -4.98 2.34
N GLN A 273 -24.08 -3.66 2.51
CA GLN A 273 -25.02 -2.78 3.22
C GLN A 273 -26.36 -2.58 2.47
N LYS A 274 -26.41 -2.86 1.16
CA LYS A 274 -27.65 -2.95 0.36
C LYS A 274 -28.22 -4.38 0.32
N LEU A 275 -27.59 -5.34 0.98
CA LEU A 275 -27.96 -6.76 0.92
C LEU A 275 -28.37 -7.31 2.29
N ALA A 276 -27.73 -6.84 3.36
CA ALA A 276 -27.89 -7.35 4.71
C ALA A 276 -27.80 -6.22 5.76
N VAL A 277 -28.48 -6.41 6.88
CA VAL A 277 -28.35 -5.59 8.09
C VAL A 277 -27.28 -6.19 8.99
N PHE A 278 -26.52 -5.35 9.71
CA PHE A 278 -25.49 -5.80 10.66
C PHE A 278 -25.81 -5.27 12.06
N VAL A 279 -25.75 -6.12 13.09
CA VAL A 279 -26.16 -5.79 14.48
C VAL A 279 -25.14 -6.35 15.47
N GLY A 280 -24.80 -5.59 16.52
CA GLY A 280 -23.93 -6.08 17.60
C GLY A 280 -24.61 -7.10 18.52
N THR A 281 -23.84 -7.95 19.20
CA THR A 281 -24.39 -9.00 20.08
C THR A 281 -24.97 -8.40 21.37
N SER A 282 -24.30 -7.37 21.90
CA SER A 282 -24.47 -6.85 23.27
C SER A 282 -25.83 -6.23 23.64
N GLY A 283 -26.78 -6.15 22.70
CA GLY A 283 -28.09 -5.53 22.90
C GLY A 283 -29.30 -6.48 22.97
N GLY A 284 -29.11 -7.77 22.70
CA GLY A 284 -30.18 -8.78 22.73
C GLY A 284 -31.33 -8.55 21.73
N ALA A 285 -32.45 -9.25 21.90
CA ALA A 285 -33.58 -9.21 20.96
C ALA A 285 -34.20 -7.80 20.84
N ARG A 286 -34.21 -7.04 21.95
CA ARG A 286 -34.69 -5.65 21.97
C ARG A 286 -33.90 -4.75 21.04
N GLU A 287 -32.57 -4.88 21.00
CA GLU A 287 -31.72 -4.08 20.12
C GLU A 287 -31.90 -4.48 18.66
N ILE A 288 -31.94 -5.78 18.37
CA ILE A 288 -32.24 -6.28 17.02
C ILE A 288 -33.57 -5.70 16.53
N LYS A 289 -34.64 -5.81 17.32
CA LYS A 289 -35.96 -5.26 17.00
C LYS A 289 -35.93 -3.73 16.81
N ARG A 290 -35.12 -3.01 17.59
CA ARG A 290 -34.90 -1.55 17.44
C ARG A 290 -34.16 -1.18 16.16
N VAL A 291 -33.24 -2.01 15.68
CA VAL A 291 -32.52 -1.80 14.41
C VAL A 291 -33.41 -2.17 13.22
N LEU A 292 -34.06 -3.34 13.24
CA LEU A 292 -34.94 -3.78 12.15
C LEU A 292 -36.16 -2.86 12.00
N GLY A 293 -36.72 -2.36 13.11
CA GLY A 293 -37.79 -1.36 13.12
C GLY A 293 -37.38 0.06 12.69
N ARG A 294 -36.11 0.29 12.32
CA ARG A 294 -35.65 1.54 11.68
C ARG A 294 -35.57 1.46 10.16
N VAL A 295 -35.50 0.25 9.61
CA VAL A 295 -35.47 0.04 8.15
C VAL A 295 -36.84 0.41 7.60
N VAL A 296 -36.90 1.43 6.74
CA VAL A 296 -38.19 1.88 6.17
C VAL A 296 -38.67 0.92 5.07
N VAL A 297 -39.96 0.96 4.72
CA VAL A 297 -40.54 0.00 3.76
C VAL A 297 -39.82 0.03 2.41
N GLU A 298 -39.54 1.24 1.89
CA GLU A 298 -38.82 1.46 0.63
C GLU A 298 -37.39 0.90 0.66
N GLU A 299 -36.69 1.08 1.79
CA GLU A 299 -35.33 0.56 2.03
C GLU A 299 -35.32 -0.96 2.13
N PHE A 300 -36.29 -1.55 2.83
CA PHE A 300 -36.49 -2.99 2.89
C PHE A 300 -36.78 -3.60 1.51
N GLU A 301 -37.62 -2.96 0.70
CA GLU A 301 -37.91 -3.40 -0.67
C GLU A 301 -36.68 -3.28 -1.58
N GLU A 302 -35.88 -2.21 -1.46
CA GLU A 302 -34.60 -2.08 -2.17
C GLU A 302 -33.61 -3.20 -1.77
N MET A 303 -33.47 -3.49 -0.47
CA MET A 303 -32.59 -4.53 0.04
C MET A 303 -33.05 -5.93 -0.38
N SER A 304 -34.35 -6.23 -0.29
CA SER A 304 -34.93 -7.52 -0.68
C SER A 304 -34.73 -7.79 -2.17
N ALA A 305 -35.00 -6.80 -3.04
CA ALA A 305 -34.74 -6.91 -4.47
C ALA A 305 -33.24 -7.08 -4.78
N SER A 306 -32.38 -6.30 -4.12
CA SER A 306 -30.92 -6.38 -4.27
C SER A 306 -30.36 -7.74 -3.84
N ALA A 307 -30.90 -8.33 -2.76
CA ALA A 307 -30.56 -9.66 -2.26
C ALA A 307 -30.95 -10.76 -3.26
N VAL A 308 -32.16 -10.72 -3.81
CA VAL A 308 -32.61 -11.68 -4.85
C VAL A 308 -31.70 -11.59 -6.08
N VAL A 309 -31.39 -10.39 -6.57
CA VAL A 309 -30.48 -10.19 -7.72
C VAL A 309 -29.08 -10.73 -7.43
N ALA A 310 -28.52 -10.47 -6.24
CA ALA A 310 -27.20 -10.96 -5.85
C ALA A 310 -27.14 -12.50 -5.66
N SER A 311 -28.28 -13.16 -5.43
CA SER A 311 -28.37 -14.64 -5.33
C SER A 311 -28.38 -15.38 -6.68
N GLY A 312 -28.67 -14.67 -7.80
CA GLY A 312 -28.69 -15.24 -9.15
C GLY A 312 -29.89 -16.14 -9.50
N SER A 313 -30.93 -16.18 -8.66
CA SER A 313 -32.01 -17.18 -8.64
C SER A 313 -32.98 -17.20 -9.83
N THR A 314 -32.83 -16.34 -10.84
CA THR A 314 -33.91 -16.07 -11.81
C THR A 314 -34.05 -17.06 -12.98
N GLU A 315 -33.10 -17.96 -13.26
CA GLU A 315 -33.31 -19.09 -14.19
C GLU A 315 -32.18 -20.14 -14.15
N SER A 316 -32.37 -21.29 -14.80
CA SER A 316 -31.40 -22.41 -14.82
C SER A 316 -30.00 -21.99 -15.29
N ALA A 317 -28.98 -22.24 -14.46
CA ALA A 317 -27.59 -21.86 -14.75
C ALA A 317 -26.99 -22.60 -15.96
N ALA A 318 -27.40 -23.85 -16.22
CA ALA A 318 -26.91 -24.63 -17.36
C ALA A 318 -27.44 -24.09 -18.71
N ALA A 319 -28.74 -23.79 -18.79
CA ALA A 319 -29.39 -23.35 -20.03
C ALA A 319 -28.90 -21.96 -20.50
N ARG A 320 -28.54 -21.08 -19.56
CA ARG A 320 -27.95 -19.77 -19.86
C ARG A 320 -26.57 -19.87 -20.53
N TYR A 321 -25.82 -20.93 -20.27
CA TYR A 321 -24.43 -21.11 -20.71
C TYR A 321 -24.33 -21.38 -22.22
N GLU A 322 -25.10 -22.33 -22.75
CA GLU A 322 -25.09 -22.69 -24.18
C GLU A 322 -25.74 -21.60 -25.05
N SER A 323 -26.91 -21.09 -24.65
CA SER A 323 -27.67 -20.05 -25.38
C SER A 323 -26.85 -18.76 -25.60
N THR A 324 -26.06 -18.34 -24.59
CA THR A 324 -25.19 -17.17 -24.70
C THR A 324 -24.05 -17.37 -25.71
N LEU A 325 -23.56 -18.61 -25.89
CA LEU A 325 -22.50 -18.94 -26.84
C LEU A 325 -23.02 -18.98 -28.29
N GLU A 326 -24.21 -19.52 -28.54
CA GLU A 326 -24.85 -19.46 -29.86
C GLU A 326 -25.12 -18.01 -30.30
N ALA A 327 -25.65 -17.18 -29.39
CA ALA A 327 -25.92 -15.77 -29.67
C ALA A 327 -24.64 -15.02 -30.09
N LEU A 328 -23.52 -15.23 -29.39
CA LEU A 328 -22.23 -14.62 -29.71
C LEU A 328 -21.64 -15.12 -31.05
N SER A 329 -21.82 -16.40 -31.38
CA SER A 329 -21.39 -16.97 -32.66
C SER A 329 -22.06 -16.27 -33.85
N SER A 330 -23.38 -16.00 -33.75
CA SER A 330 -24.15 -15.35 -34.82
C SER A 330 -23.67 -13.94 -35.19
N LEU A 331 -23.10 -13.20 -34.22
CA LEU A 331 -22.74 -11.79 -34.38
C LEU A 331 -21.41 -11.55 -35.12
N ILE A 332 -20.63 -12.59 -35.41
CA ILE A 332 -19.28 -12.47 -35.98
C ILE A 332 -19.28 -12.19 -37.50
N THR A 333 -20.41 -12.35 -38.21
CA THR A 333 -20.46 -12.27 -39.68
C THR A 333 -21.04 -10.98 -40.29
N LYS A 334 -20.43 -9.80 -40.02
CA LYS A 334 -20.31 -8.69 -41.02
C LYS A 334 -19.38 -7.51 -40.64
N LYS A 335 -18.53 -7.11 -41.60
CA LYS A 335 -17.90 -5.77 -41.84
C LYS A 335 -16.84 -5.18 -40.86
N SER A 336 -15.58 -5.57 -41.11
CA SER A 336 -14.37 -4.72 -41.28
C SER A 336 -14.37 -3.20 -40.96
N ARG A 337 -13.32 -2.78 -40.21
CA ARG A 337 -12.57 -1.49 -40.19
C ARG A 337 -13.25 -0.18 -39.73
N ALA A 338 -12.75 0.40 -38.62
CA ALA A 338 -12.16 1.75 -38.59
C ALA A 338 -11.32 2.05 -37.31
N ASP A 339 -10.03 2.36 -37.50
CA ASP A 339 -9.05 3.10 -36.65
C ASP A 339 -8.90 2.83 -35.12
N LYS A 340 -8.12 3.71 -34.45
CA LYS A 340 -7.34 3.47 -33.22
C LYS A 340 -7.85 4.18 -31.96
N SER A 341 -7.18 3.80 -30.86
CA SER A 341 -7.07 4.47 -29.55
C SER A 341 -8.35 4.63 -28.72
N ASN A 342 -8.37 3.92 -27.59
CA ASN A 342 -8.14 4.63 -26.33
C ASN A 342 -7.43 3.74 -25.29
N LYS A 343 -6.79 4.36 -24.29
CA LYS A 343 -6.22 3.69 -23.10
C LYS A 343 -7.00 4.14 -21.87
N GLY A 344 -7.26 3.21 -20.95
CA GLY A 344 -7.84 3.49 -19.63
C GLY A 344 -8.37 2.21 -18.96
N ASP A 345 -8.22 2.00 -17.65
CA ASP A 345 -7.45 2.75 -16.64
C ASP A 345 -7.02 1.82 -15.51
N ARG A 346 -5.92 2.14 -14.82
CA ARG A 346 -5.52 1.48 -13.56
C ARG A 346 -4.93 2.50 -12.57
N PHE A 347 -5.29 2.30 -11.30
CA PHE A 347 -4.91 3.02 -10.07
C PHE A 347 -4.70 1.93 -8.98
N ASP A 348 -3.95 2.07 -7.90
CA ASP A 348 -2.89 3.01 -7.45
C ASP A 348 -2.12 2.29 -6.31
N LEU A 349 -0.92 2.74 -5.94
CA LEU A 349 -0.22 2.53 -4.63
C LEU A 349 1.05 3.43 -4.56
N LEU A 350 1.69 3.57 -3.38
CA LEU A 350 2.61 4.67 -2.97
C LEU A 350 3.63 4.14 -1.91
N PHE A 351 4.78 4.72 -1.51
CA PHE A 351 5.59 5.98 -1.71
C PHE A 351 6.92 5.77 -0.92
N ASP A 352 8.14 6.29 -1.14
CA ASP A 352 8.94 7.01 -2.17
C ASP A 352 10.44 6.58 -1.93
N TYR A 353 11.37 6.57 -2.92
CA TYR A 353 12.82 6.84 -2.62
C TYR A 353 13.64 7.43 -3.79
N LEU A 354 14.56 8.33 -3.41
CA LEU A 354 15.69 8.94 -4.14
C LEU A 354 15.42 9.68 -5.47
N LYS A 355 14.58 10.73 -5.48
CA LYS A 355 14.52 11.68 -6.63
C LYS A 355 14.65 13.16 -6.22
N GLY A 356 14.25 13.53 -5.00
CA GLY A 356 14.22 14.91 -4.49
C GLY A 356 15.54 15.68 -4.61
N SER A 357 16.66 15.17 -4.08
CA SER A 357 17.94 15.90 -4.04
C SER A 357 18.41 16.40 -5.41
N THR A 358 18.33 15.55 -6.43
CA THR A 358 18.67 15.91 -7.81
C THR A 358 17.75 17.00 -8.35
N CYS A 359 16.45 16.93 -8.03
CA CYS A 359 15.48 17.96 -8.41
C CYS A 359 15.75 19.29 -7.69
N THR A 360 16.12 19.26 -6.40
CA THR A 360 16.51 20.45 -5.62
C THR A 360 17.81 21.09 -6.14
N PHE A 361 18.82 20.30 -6.49
CA PHE A 361 20.02 20.83 -7.16
C PHE A 361 19.69 21.42 -8.54
N THR A 362 18.85 20.75 -9.34
CA THR A 362 18.45 21.20 -10.68
C THR A 362 17.69 22.54 -10.62
N GLU A 363 16.74 22.65 -9.69
CA GLU A 363 16.03 23.91 -9.37
C GLU A 363 17.03 25.01 -8.99
N SER A 364 17.86 24.75 -7.99
CA SER A 364 18.77 25.75 -7.41
C SER A 364 19.82 26.25 -8.41
N ILE A 365 20.31 25.39 -9.32
CA ILE A 365 21.19 25.79 -10.43
C ILE A 365 20.45 26.67 -11.43
N LEU A 366 19.26 26.27 -11.90
CA LEU A 366 18.55 27.04 -12.93
C LEU A 366 18.05 28.40 -12.41
N ARG A 367 17.59 28.46 -11.16
CA ARG A 367 17.28 29.74 -10.49
C ARG A 367 18.51 30.65 -10.38
N HIS A 368 19.69 30.10 -10.06
CA HIS A 368 20.93 30.87 -10.06
C HIS A 368 21.44 31.26 -11.46
N CYS A 369 20.95 30.61 -12.50
CA CYS A 369 21.11 31.06 -13.89
C CYS A 369 20.11 32.15 -14.31
N GLY A 370 19.19 32.55 -13.43
CA GLY A 370 18.25 33.66 -13.62
C GLY A 370 16.84 33.27 -14.10
N PHE A 371 16.52 31.97 -14.14
CA PHE A 371 15.20 31.48 -14.58
C PHE A 371 14.19 31.44 -13.44
N ARG A 372 12.92 31.70 -13.76
CA ARG A 372 11.80 31.48 -12.84
C ARG A 372 11.53 29.98 -12.72
N THR A 373 11.61 29.42 -11.52
CA THR A 373 11.54 27.97 -11.29
C THR A 373 10.23 27.53 -10.63
N GLY A 374 9.67 26.43 -11.13
CA GLY A 374 8.68 25.62 -10.42
C GLY A 374 9.29 24.26 -10.07
N LEU A 375 9.21 23.82 -8.82
CA LEU A 375 9.69 22.52 -8.37
C LEU A 375 8.57 21.76 -7.65
N PHE A 376 8.21 20.59 -8.17
CA PHE A 376 7.26 19.65 -7.57
C PHE A 376 8.00 18.45 -6.96
N THR A 377 7.72 18.11 -5.69
CA THR A 377 8.47 17.09 -4.92
C THR A 377 7.58 16.11 -4.13
N SER A 378 8.16 14.96 -3.75
CA SER A 378 7.51 13.95 -2.91
C SER A 378 8.46 13.19 -1.97
N PRO A 379 8.05 12.90 -0.72
CA PRO A 379 6.88 13.41 0.00
C PRO A 379 7.17 14.80 0.63
N HIS A 380 6.23 15.32 1.42
CA HIS A 380 6.51 16.39 2.40
C HIS A 380 6.88 15.79 3.76
N LEU A 381 7.49 16.60 4.63
CA LEU A 381 7.82 16.25 6.02
C LEU A 381 6.81 16.81 7.04
N ILE A 382 6.42 18.07 6.90
CA ILE A 382 5.66 18.84 7.90
C ILE A 382 4.39 19.44 7.28
N ASP A 383 4.48 20.02 6.08
CA ASP A 383 3.43 20.80 5.42
C ASP A 383 3.25 20.41 3.94
N VAL A 384 2.02 20.44 3.42
CA VAL A 384 1.73 20.09 2.02
C VAL A 384 2.36 21.04 1.00
N ARG A 385 2.60 22.30 1.39
CA ARG A 385 3.23 23.35 0.56
C ARG A 385 4.68 23.06 0.22
N GLU A 386 5.40 22.26 1.02
CA GLU A 386 6.77 21.80 0.73
C GLU A 386 6.91 21.17 -0.65
N ARG A 387 5.84 20.52 -1.14
CA ARG A 387 5.75 19.84 -2.44
C ARG A 387 5.67 20.79 -3.62
N PHE A 388 5.45 22.09 -3.39
CA PHE A 388 5.19 23.09 -4.42
C PHE A 388 6.07 24.31 -4.18
N ARG A 389 7.24 24.35 -4.83
CA ARG A 389 8.16 25.47 -4.67
C ARG A 389 8.19 26.35 -5.91
N LEU A 390 8.18 27.66 -5.69
CA LEU A 390 8.33 28.72 -6.67
C LEU A 390 9.62 29.46 -6.32
N ASP A 391 10.55 29.57 -7.27
CA ASP A 391 11.78 30.32 -7.09
C ASP A 391 12.58 29.87 -5.84
N GLY A 392 12.57 28.55 -5.58
CA GLY A 392 13.19 27.87 -4.44
C GLY A 392 12.41 27.94 -3.11
N VAL A 393 11.36 28.75 -3.03
CA VAL A 393 10.56 29.00 -1.82
C VAL A 393 9.24 28.23 -1.89
N GLU A 394 8.74 27.73 -0.75
CA GLU A 394 7.45 27.04 -0.66
C GLU A 394 6.29 28.01 -0.98
N ILE A 395 5.28 27.56 -1.72
CA ILE A 395 4.11 28.38 -2.05
C ILE A 395 3.41 28.88 -0.78
N ASN A 396 2.99 30.15 -0.75
CA ASN A 396 2.26 30.69 0.40
C ASN A 396 0.84 30.11 0.51
N GLU A 397 0.23 30.28 1.69
CA GLU A 397 -1.07 29.67 2.00
C GLU A 397 -2.18 30.17 1.09
N GLU A 398 -2.18 31.47 0.81
CA GLU A 398 -3.23 32.16 0.06
C GLU A 398 -3.29 31.64 -1.39
N LYS A 399 -2.14 31.57 -2.08
CA LYS A 399 -2.07 31.03 -3.45
C LYS A 399 -2.29 29.53 -3.48
N PHE A 400 -1.80 28.79 -2.48
CA PHE A 400 -2.05 27.36 -2.39
C PHE A 400 -3.56 27.08 -2.32
N LEU A 401 -4.28 27.79 -1.46
CA LEU A 401 -5.73 27.66 -1.32
C LEU A 401 -6.47 28.13 -2.58
N GLU A 402 -6.08 29.25 -3.19
CA GLU A 402 -6.65 29.74 -4.46
C GLU A 402 -6.58 28.67 -5.56
N TYR A 403 -5.38 28.14 -5.81
CA TYR A 403 -5.18 27.13 -6.86
C TYR A 403 -5.75 25.76 -6.48
N PHE A 404 -5.77 25.40 -5.18
CA PHE A 404 -6.41 24.19 -4.69
C PHE A 404 -7.90 24.19 -4.99
N TRP A 405 -8.64 25.23 -4.58
CA TRP A 405 -10.08 25.32 -4.81
C TRP A 405 -10.41 25.45 -6.30
N TRP A 406 -9.63 26.23 -7.05
CA TRP A 406 -9.77 26.30 -8.52
C TRP A 406 -9.65 24.92 -9.18
N CYS A 407 -8.73 24.06 -8.72
CA CYS A 407 -8.61 22.69 -9.24
C CYS A 407 -9.75 21.80 -8.73
N TYR A 408 -10.05 21.86 -7.43
CA TYR A 408 -11.02 21.00 -6.76
C TYR A 408 -12.43 21.20 -7.31
N ASP A 409 -12.91 22.44 -7.37
CA ASP A 409 -14.28 22.74 -7.80
C ASP A 409 -14.51 22.35 -9.26
N ARG A 410 -13.54 22.64 -10.14
CA ARG A 410 -13.62 22.34 -11.58
C ARG A 410 -13.46 20.86 -11.93
N LEU A 411 -12.89 20.07 -11.03
CA LEU A 411 -12.93 18.60 -11.08
C LEU A 411 -14.23 18.08 -10.47
N LYS A 412 -14.72 18.68 -9.39
CA LYS A 412 -15.93 18.28 -8.69
C LYS A 412 -17.20 18.49 -9.53
N GLU A 413 -17.27 19.61 -10.26
CA GLU A 413 -18.28 19.90 -11.30
C GLU A 413 -18.36 18.81 -12.39
N LYS A 414 -17.24 18.14 -12.66
CA LYS A 414 -17.10 17.10 -13.69
C LYS A 414 -17.09 15.68 -13.12
N THR A 415 -17.19 15.55 -11.80
CA THR A 415 -17.14 14.25 -11.13
C THR A 415 -18.47 13.54 -11.32
N ASN A 416 -18.40 12.35 -11.90
CA ASN A 416 -19.52 11.40 -12.00
C ASN A 416 -18.96 9.96 -11.87
N ASP A 417 -19.82 8.96 -11.99
CA ASP A 417 -19.45 7.56 -11.78
C ASP A 417 -18.42 7.03 -12.80
N ASP A 418 -18.34 7.63 -13.99
CA ASP A 418 -17.35 7.30 -15.04
C ASP A 418 -16.03 8.09 -14.89
N MET A 419 -16.06 9.24 -14.20
CA MET A 419 -14.92 10.12 -13.97
C MET A 419 -14.87 10.57 -12.50
N PRO A 420 -14.38 9.71 -11.59
CA PRO A 420 -14.22 10.05 -10.18
C PRO A 420 -13.16 11.15 -9.97
N MET A 421 -13.21 11.81 -8.80
CA MET A 421 -12.14 12.74 -8.37
C MET A 421 -10.77 12.04 -8.43
N PRO A 422 -9.72 12.69 -8.97
CA PRO A 422 -8.39 12.10 -9.03
C PRO A 422 -7.84 11.85 -7.62
N THR A 423 -7.17 10.71 -7.46
CA THR A 423 -6.51 10.31 -6.22
C THR A 423 -5.42 11.31 -5.81
N TYR A 424 -5.11 11.36 -4.51
CA TYR A 424 -4.34 12.44 -3.87
C TYR A 424 -3.10 12.88 -4.67
N PHE A 425 -2.19 11.97 -5.04
CA PHE A 425 -0.99 12.36 -5.79
C PHE A 425 -1.29 12.84 -7.22
N ARG A 426 -2.30 12.28 -7.90
CA ARG A 426 -2.73 12.72 -9.24
C ARG A 426 -3.37 14.12 -9.17
N PHE A 427 -4.13 14.40 -8.12
CA PHE A 427 -4.65 15.75 -7.84
C PHE A 427 -3.50 16.75 -7.56
N LEU A 428 -2.52 16.39 -6.71
CA LEU A 428 -1.38 17.26 -6.43
C LEU A 428 -0.52 17.51 -7.67
N ALA A 429 -0.30 16.52 -8.54
CA ALA A 429 0.42 16.72 -9.80
C ALA A 429 -0.34 17.69 -10.74
N LEU A 430 -1.67 17.57 -10.85
CA LEU A 430 -2.49 18.53 -11.61
C LEU A 430 -2.41 19.95 -11.01
N LEU A 431 -2.46 20.04 -9.68
CA LEU A 431 -2.30 21.30 -8.95
C LEU A 431 -0.92 21.94 -9.22
N ALA A 432 0.15 21.14 -9.31
CA ALA A 432 1.48 21.63 -9.67
C ALA A 432 1.51 22.22 -11.09
N PHE A 433 0.92 21.52 -12.08
CA PHE A 433 0.79 22.05 -13.43
C PHE A 433 -0.03 23.36 -13.48
N LYS A 434 -1.10 23.49 -12.67
CA LYS A 434 -1.89 24.72 -12.56
C LYS A 434 -1.07 25.87 -11.94
N ILE A 435 -0.40 25.61 -10.81
CA ILE A 435 0.45 26.59 -10.11
C ILE A 435 1.52 27.12 -11.08
N PHE A 436 2.31 26.22 -11.67
CA PHE A 436 3.44 26.59 -12.53
C PHE A 436 3.01 27.29 -13.83
N ALA A 437 1.81 27.02 -14.34
CA ALA A 437 1.26 27.72 -15.51
C ALA A 437 0.82 29.16 -15.21
N GLU A 438 0.09 29.41 -14.12
CA GLU A 438 -0.33 30.78 -13.75
C GLU A 438 0.84 31.61 -13.21
N GLU A 439 1.75 30.97 -12.48
CA GLU A 439 3.03 31.54 -12.06
C GLU A 439 4.06 31.61 -13.19
N LYS A 440 3.72 31.19 -14.42
CA LYS A 440 4.50 31.42 -15.64
C LYS A 440 5.99 31.12 -15.45
N VAL A 441 6.30 29.96 -14.88
CA VAL A 441 7.70 29.56 -14.64
C VAL A 441 8.38 29.24 -15.96
N ASP A 442 9.64 29.63 -16.12
CA ASP A 442 10.44 29.31 -17.31
C ASP A 442 10.77 27.81 -17.37
N VAL A 443 10.87 27.17 -16.19
CA VAL A 443 11.15 25.74 -16.05
C VAL A 443 10.35 25.10 -14.92
N ALA A 444 9.72 23.97 -15.20
CA ALA A 444 9.12 23.09 -14.22
C ALA A 444 9.99 21.84 -14.02
N ILE A 445 10.54 21.66 -12.81
CA ILE A 445 11.27 20.49 -12.37
C ILE A 445 10.26 19.58 -11.63
N LEU A 446 10.07 18.35 -12.13
CA LEU A 446 9.01 17.45 -11.64
C LEU A 446 9.62 16.18 -11.05
N GLU A 447 9.50 16.01 -9.73
CA GLU A 447 9.76 14.72 -9.09
C GLU A 447 8.65 13.73 -9.43
N VAL A 448 9.05 12.63 -10.06
CA VAL A 448 8.18 11.51 -10.43
C VAL A 448 7.90 10.71 -9.16
N GLY A 449 6.65 10.67 -8.67
CA GLY A 449 6.31 10.05 -7.37
C GLY A 449 6.70 8.57 -7.27
N LEU A 450 6.11 7.71 -8.09
CA LEU A 450 6.38 6.27 -8.06
C LEU A 450 6.67 5.69 -9.45
N GLY A 451 7.69 4.81 -9.54
CA GLY A 451 8.12 4.23 -10.81
C GLY A 451 8.48 5.33 -11.81
N GLY A 452 7.75 5.35 -12.93
CA GLY A 452 7.69 6.50 -13.84
C GLY A 452 6.70 6.35 -14.99
N LYS A 453 6.64 5.17 -15.60
CA LYS A 453 5.74 4.81 -16.73
C LYS A 453 4.27 5.22 -16.53
N PHE A 454 3.72 4.99 -15.35
CA PHE A 454 2.32 5.28 -14.99
C PHE A 454 2.17 6.44 -14.00
N ASP A 455 3.25 7.19 -13.72
CA ASP A 455 3.24 8.28 -12.76
C ASP A 455 2.43 9.49 -13.26
N ALA A 456 1.81 10.23 -12.34
CA ALA A 456 1.00 11.41 -12.66
C ALA A 456 1.78 12.51 -13.39
N THR A 457 3.10 12.63 -13.15
CA THR A 457 3.97 13.58 -13.85
C THR A 457 4.27 13.17 -15.30
N ASN A 458 4.12 11.88 -15.64
CA ASN A 458 4.49 11.34 -16.95
C ASN A 458 3.55 11.74 -18.09
N VAL A 459 2.51 12.56 -17.80
CA VAL A 459 1.63 13.20 -18.79
C VAL A 459 2.38 14.18 -19.71
N VAL A 460 3.55 14.69 -19.31
CA VAL A 460 4.40 15.54 -20.14
C VAL A 460 4.92 14.74 -21.33
N GLN A 461 4.51 15.09 -22.55
CA GLN A 461 4.86 14.33 -23.77
C GLN A 461 6.28 14.67 -24.28
N THR A 462 6.68 15.94 -24.15
CA THR A 462 7.96 16.47 -24.67
C THR A 462 8.71 17.25 -23.59
N PRO A 463 9.22 16.60 -22.53
CA PRO A 463 10.13 17.23 -21.59
C PRO A 463 11.44 17.60 -22.29
N THR A 464 12.14 18.64 -21.84
CA THR A 464 13.39 19.09 -22.47
C THR A 464 14.51 18.04 -22.31
N VAL A 465 14.57 17.39 -21.15
CA VAL A 465 15.53 16.35 -20.76
C VAL A 465 14.91 15.47 -19.65
N CYS A 466 15.34 14.21 -19.53
CA CYS A 466 14.91 13.29 -18.46
C CYS A 466 16.07 12.85 -17.56
N GLY A 467 15.80 12.51 -16.29
CA GLY A 467 16.82 12.05 -15.33
C GLY A 467 16.38 10.81 -14.54
N VAL A 468 17.27 9.84 -14.39
CA VAL A 468 17.09 8.63 -13.55
C VAL A 468 18.26 8.52 -12.56
N SER A 469 17.99 8.84 -11.30
CA SER A 469 18.90 8.70 -10.15
C SER A 469 19.24 7.23 -9.83
N SER A 470 20.07 7.00 -8.81
CA SER A 470 20.49 5.66 -8.39
C SER A 470 19.31 4.74 -8.10
N LEU A 471 19.37 3.51 -8.61
CA LEU A 471 18.34 2.50 -8.43
C LEU A 471 18.73 1.48 -7.35
N GLY A 472 17.75 1.08 -6.55
CA GLY A 472 17.86 0.13 -5.46
C GLY A 472 16.53 -0.60 -5.26
N TYR A 473 16.53 -1.59 -4.36
CA TYR A 473 15.37 -2.43 -4.06
C TYR A 473 14.35 -1.67 -3.22
N ASP A 474 13.39 -1.03 -3.89
CA ASP A 474 12.33 -0.28 -3.23
C ASP A 474 11.00 -0.34 -3.99
N HIS A 475 9.90 -0.35 -3.25
CA HIS A 475 8.51 -0.58 -3.72
C HIS A 475 8.38 -1.87 -4.52
N MET A 476 9.02 -2.95 -4.07
CA MET A 476 9.09 -4.23 -4.80
C MET A 476 7.70 -4.83 -5.03
N GLU A 477 6.78 -4.58 -4.09
CA GLU A 477 5.36 -4.94 -4.14
C GLU A 477 4.52 -4.16 -5.17
N ILE A 478 5.12 -3.16 -5.86
CA ILE A 478 4.48 -2.34 -6.90
C ILE A 478 5.31 -2.30 -8.20
N LEU A 479 6.63 -2.21 -8.11
CA LEU A 479 7.57 -1.99 -9.22
C LEU A 479 8.27 -3.27 -9.72
N GLY A 480 8.12 -4.38 -9.01
CA GLY A 480 8.77 -5.67 -9.33
C GLY A 480 9.85 -6.05 -8.32
N ASN A 481 10.18 -7.34 -8.28
CA ASN A 481 11.10 -7.92 -7.29
C ASN A 481 12.58 -7.87 -7.72
N THR A 482 12.85 -7.28 -8.89
CA THR A 482 14.18 -7.23 -9.53
C THR A 482 14.56 -5.79 -9.90
N LEU A 483 15.86 -5.50 -9.96
CA LEU A 483 16.34 -4.16 -10.35
C LEU A 483 16.03 -3.86 -11.82
N GLY A 484 15.93 -4.88 -12.67
CA GLY A 484 15.50 -4.78 -14.06
C GLY A 484 14.04 -4.36 -14.21
N GLU A 485 13.11 -4.90 -13.41
CA GLU A 485 11.71 -4.46 -13.39
C GLU A 485 11.58 -3.01 -12.89
N ILE A 486 12.25 -2.70 -11.77
CA ILE A 486 12.29 -1.35 -11.17
C ILE A 486 12.86 -0.33 -12.16
N ALA A 487 13.93 -0.69 -12.89
CA ALA A 487 14.49 0.12 -13.97
C ALA A 487 13.53 0.25 -15.16
N GLY A 488 12.82 -0.82 -15.52
CA GLY A 488 11.85 -0.85 -16.62
C GLY A 488 10.64 0.06 -16.40
N GLU A 489 10.15 0.18 -15.16
CA GLU A 489 9.09 1.13 -14.80
C GLU A 489 9.61 2.57 -14.69
N LYS A 490 10.80 2.79 -14.14
CA LYS A 490 11.43 4.13 -14.03
C LYS A 490 11.84 4.69 -15.40
N ALA A 491 12.34 3.85 -16.31
CA ALA A 491 12.59 4.18 -17.72
C ALA A 491 11.33 4.57 -18.50
N GLY A 492 10.12 4.34 -17.97
CA GLY A 492 8.87 4.76 -18.60
C GLY A 492 8.68 6.28 -18.71
N ILE A 493 9.57 7.10 -18.12
CA ILE A 493 9.63 8.55 -18.35
C ILE A 493 10.36 8.92 -19.66
N PHE A 494 11.13 8.00 -20.25
CA PHE A 494 11.86 8.26 -21.48
C PHE A 494 10.90 8.53 -22.65
N LYS A 495 11.17 9.59 -23.42
CA LYS A 495 10.33 10.04 -24.54
C LYS A 495 11.15 10.07 -25.83
N HIS A 496 10.53 9.73 -26.96
CA HIS A 496 11.24 9.55 -28.23
C HIS A 496 12.10 10.75 -28.63
N GLY A 497 13.39 10.54 -28.87
CA GLY A 497 14.34 11.61 -29.27
C GLY A 497 14.68 12.64 -28.18
N ILE A 498 14.17 12.51 -26.95
CA ILE A 498 14.53 13.38 -25.83
C ILE A 498 15.78 12.82 -25.12
N PRO A 499 16.80 13.64 -24.83
CA PRO A 499 17.98 13.17 -24.09
C PRO A 499 17.63 12.77 -22.66
N ALA A 500 18.31 11.75 -22.16
CA ALA A 500 18.14 11.27 -20.80
C ALA A 500 19.51 11.08 -20.12
N PHE A 501 19.57 11.31 -18.82
CA PHE A 501 20.75 11.04 -18.01
C PHE A 501 20.43 10.05 -16.91
N THR A 502 21.39 9.19 -16.60
CA THR A 502 21.38 8.38 -15.39
C THR A 502 22.72 8.46 -14.68
N VAL A 503 22.84 7.91 -13.49
CA VAL A 503 24.11 7.72 -12.77
C VAL A 503 24.57 6.27 -12.93
N PRO A 504 25.79 5.87 -12.53
CA PRO A 504 26.19 4.46 -12.55
C PRO A 504 25.18 3.58 -11.79
N GLN A 505 24.64 2.56 -12.47
CA GLN A 505 23.67 1.60 -11.94
C GLN A 505 24.28 0.19 -11.88
N PRO A 506 23.70 -0.74 -11.09
CA PRO A 506 23.98 -2.17 -11.24
C PRO A 506 23.64 -2.66 -12.66
N ASP A 507 24.44 -3.60 -13.20
CA ASP A 507 24.36 -4.09 -14.59
C ASP A 507 22.96 -4.59 -15.01
N GLU A 508 22.18 -5.11 -14.07
CA GLU A 508 20.79 -5.53 -14.29
C GLU A 508 19.86 -4.35 -14.62
N ALA A 509 19.95 -3.27 -13.84
CA ALA A 509 19.23 -2.03 -14.09
C ALA A 509 19.75 -1.31 -15.33
N MET A 510 21.08 -1.19 -15.49
CA MET A 510 21.69 -0.43 -16.59
C MET A 510 21.27 -0.98 -17.96
N ARG A 511 21.35 -2.31 -18.15
CA ARG A 511 20.93 -2.97 -19.39
C ARG A 511 19.47 -2.66 -19.76
N VAL A 512 18.57 -2.59 -18.78
CA VAL A 512 17.16 -2.23 -19.05
C VAL A 512 17.02 -0.75 -19.40
N LEU A 513 17.75 0.16 -18.75
CA LEU A 513 17.76 1.58 -19.15
C LEU A 513 18.26 1.74 -20.60
N GLU A 514 19.36 1.07 -20.96
CA GLU A 514 19.94 1.09 -22.32
C GLU A 514 19.01 0.49 -23.37
N GLU A 515 18.40 -0.67 -23.08
CA GLU A 515 17.44 -1.32 -23.98
C GLU A 515 16.21 -0.44 -24.23
N LYS A 516 15.67 0.19 -23.18
CA LYS A 516 14.54 1.13 -23.29
C LYS A 516 14.92 2.39 -24.04
N ALA A 517 16.11 2.94 -23.79
CA ALA A 517 16.60 4.12 -24.48
C ALA A 517 16.81 3.85 -25.98
N SER A 518 17.47 2.74 -26.32
CA SER A 518 17.67 2.27 -27.70
C SER A 518 16.33 2.10 -28.43
N LYS A 519 15.37 1.38 -27.83
CA LYS A 519 14.02 1.17 -28.40
C LYS A 519 13.21 2.46 -28.60
N LEU A 520 13.60 3.56 -27.96
CA LEU A 520 12.95 4.87 -28.07
C LEU A 520 13.80 5.90 -28.82
N ASN A 521 14.97 5.56 -29.37
CA ASN A 521 15.96 6.49 -29.92
C ASN A 521 16.27 7.66 -28.95
N VAL A 522 16.42 7.34 -27.67
CA VAL A 522 16.75 8.29 -26.59
C VAL A 522 18.27 8.37 -26.44
N PRO A 523 18.89 9.55 -26.54
CA PRO A 523 20.28 9.76 -26.16
C PRO A 523 20.43 9.62 -24.64
N LEU A 524 20.62 8.38 -24.16
CA LEU A 524 20.93 8.09 -22.76
C LEU A 524 22.43 8.25 -22.53
N GLN A 525 22.81 8.97 -21.46
CA GLN A 525 24.18 9.11 -21.01
C GLN A 525 24.30 8.84 -19.50
N VAL A 526 25.47 8.35 -19.07
CA VAL A 526 25.80 8.23 -17.64
C VAL A 526 26.50 9.51 -17.19
N ALA A 527 25.84 10.28 -16.32
CA ALA A 527 26.44 11.39 -15.61
C ALA A 527 27.44 10.87 -14.57
N HIS A 528 28.66 11.40 -14.60
CA HIS A 528 29.66 11.13 -13.58
C HIS A 528 29.31 11.82 -12.26
N PRO A 529 29.72 11.27 -11.10
CA PRO A 529 29.70 12.02 -9.85
C PRO A 529 30.50 13.32 -9.99
N LEU A 530 30.01 14.39 -9.38
CA LEU A 530 30.69 15.67 -9.38
C LEU A 530 32.02 15.59 -8.61
N ASP A 531 33.11 16.06 -9.21
CA ASP A 531 34.36 16.28 -8.49
C ASP A 531 34.25 17.53 -7.59
N ALA A 532 34.50 17.34 -6.29
CA ALA A 532 34.52 18.41 -5.29
C ALA A 532 35.55 19.52 -5.60
N SER A 533 36.62 19.22 -6.35
CA SER A 533 37.60 20.23 -6.77
C SER A 533 36.97 21.37 -7.59
N LEU A 534 35.89 21.08 -8.31
CA LEU A 534 35.18 22.03 -9.17
C LEU A 534 34.33 23.06 -8.39
N LEU A 535 34.15 22.88 -7.07
CA LEU A 535 33.37 23.78 -6.20
C LEU A 535 34.19 24.97 -5.66
N ASN A 536 35.42 25.17 -6.15
CA ASN A 536 36.35 26.22 -5.69
C ASN A 536 36.58 26.21 -4.16
N GLY A 537 36.63 25.02 -3.55
CA GLY A 537 36.85 24.84 -2.11
C GLY A 537 35.59 24.89 -1.22
N GLN A 538 34.39 25.06 -1.79
CA GLN A 538 33.12 24.95 -1.06
C GLN A 538 32.68 23.47 -0.95
N LYS A 539 31.91 23.12 0.10
CA LYS A 539 31.16 21.86 0.20
C LYS A 539 29.81 21.97 -0.51
N LEU A 540 29.23 20.85 -0.96
CA LEU A 540 27.82 20.81 -1.39
C LEU A 540 26.87 21.18 -0.24
N ALA A 541 25.75 21.82 -0.56
CA ALA A 541 24.75 22.23 0.44
C ALA A 541 23.94 21.07 1.06
N LEU A 542 23.87 19.94 0.35
CA LEU A 542 23.33 18.70 0.88
C LEU A 542 24.51 17.76 1.15
N GLU A 543 24.64 17.29 2.40
CA GLU A 543 25.79 16.49 2.83
C GLU A 543 25.66 14.98 2.51
N GLY A 544 26.81 14.29 2.50
CA GLY A 544 26.94 12.86 2.26
C GLY A 544 27.50 12.52 0.88
N GLU A 545 28.34 11.48 0.80
CA GLU A 545 29.07 11.06 -0.42
C GLU A 545 28.15 10.86 -1.64
N HIS A 546 26.96 10.31 -1.42
CA HIS A 546 25.96 10.05 -2.45
C HIS A 546 25.41 11.32 -3.12
N GLN A 547 25.51 12.49 -2.49
CA GLN A 547 25.02 13.75 -3.07
C GLN A 547 25.89 14.22 -4.22
N TYR A 548 27.15 13.79 -4.34
CA TYR A 548 27.99 14.10 -5.50
C TYR A 548 27.49 13.40 -6.78
N LEU A 549 26.84 12.24 -6.68
CA LEU A 549 26.12 11.60 -7.80
C LEU A 549 24.88 12.40 -8.19
N ASN A 550 24.08 12.83 -7.20
CA ASN A 550 22.88 13.65 -7.43
C ASN A 550 23.23 15.02 -8.04
N ALA A 551 24.31 15.64 -7.57
CA ALA A 551 24.85 16.90 -8.09
C ALA A 551 25.38 16.73 -9.52
N GLY A 552 26.14 15.68 -9.81
CA GLY A 552 26.63 15.39 -11.16
C GLY A 552 25.50 15.17 -12.17
N LEU A 553 24.45 14.44 -11.76
CA LEU A 553 23.24 14.27 -12.55
C LEU A 553 22.51 15.61 -12.75
N ALA A 554 22.35 16.42 -11.71
CA ALA A 554 21.72 17.75 -11.81
C ALA A 554 22.49 18.69 -12.75
N VAL A 555 23.82 18.72 -12.68
CA VAL A 555 24.67 19.49 -13.62
C VAL A 555 24.42 19.07 -15.07
N ALA A 556 24.37 17.76 -15.36
CA ALA A 556 24.09 17.25 -16.70
C ALA A 556 22.67 17.60 -17.21
N LEU A 557 21.68 17.56 -16.33
CA LEU A 557 20.30 17.97 -16.62
C LEU A 557 20.22 19.48 -16.91
N CYS A 558 20.81 20.33 -16.06
CA CYS A 558 20.83 21.78 -16.24
C CYS A 558 21.55 22.19 -17.53
N SER A 559 22.73 21.60 -17.80
CA SER A 559 23.47 21.87 -19.04
C SER A 559 22.64 21.48 -20.27
N THR A 560 22.01 20.32 -20.26
CA THR A 560 21.19 19.86 -21.41
C THR A 560 19.91 20.67 -21.57
N TRP A 561 19.30 21.13 -20.47
CA TRP A 561 18.13 22.01 -20.51
C TRP A 561 18.49 23.35 -21.18
N LEU A 562 19.49 24.06 -20.63
CA LEU A 562 19.96 25.36 -21.12
C LEU A 562 20.33 25.32 -22.61
N GLN A 563 21.03 24.28 -23.05
CA GLN A 563 21.46 24.13 -24.44
C GLN A 563 20.26 24.00 -25.39
N ARG A 564 19.21 23.30 -24.95
CA ARG A 564 18.01 23.01 -25.75
C ARG A 564 16.97 24.12 -25.70
N THR A 565 17.00 24.99 -24.70
CA THR A 565 16.23 26.25 -24.66
C THR A 565 16.98 27.43 -25.28
N GLY A 566 18.23 27.23 -25.73
CA GLY A 566 18.99 28.19 -26.54
C GLY A 566 19.84 29.18 -25.73
N HIS A 567 20.09 28.89 -24.46
CA HIS A 567 20.93 29.72 -23.61
C HIS A 567 22.42 29.31 -23.71
N PRO A 568 23.35 30.28 -23.66
CA PRO A 568 24.78 30.00 -23.75
C PRO A 568 25.28 29.25 -22.52
N ILE A 569 26.21 28.30 -22.74
CA ILE A 569 26.85 27.52 -21.68
C ILE A 569 28.36 27.54 -21.89
N THR A 570 29.09 27.79 -20.82
CA THR A 570 30.52 27.48 -20.75
C THR A 570 30.67 25.97 -20.62
N ASN A 571 31.07 25.28 -21.70
CA ASN A 571 31.23 23.82 -21.68
C ASN A 571 32.27 23.39 -20.63
N LEU A 572 31.88 22.54 -19.69
CA LEU A 572 32.79 21.94 -18.71
C LEU A 572 33.95 21.22 -19.40
N ASN A 573 33.66 20.49 -20.49
CA ASN A 573 34.65 19.72 -21.26
C ASN A 573 35.69 20.60 -21.98
N GLU A 574 35.40 21.90 -22.17
CA GLU A 574 36.31 22.85 -22.84
C GLU A 574 37.11 23.70 -21.84
N THR A 575 36.62 23.86 -20.62
CA THR A 575 37.17 24.82 -19.63
C THR A 575 37.63 24.19 -18.32
N GLY A 576 37.27 22.93 -18.06
CA GLY A 576 37.60 22.21 -16.83
C GLY A 576 36.98 22.82 -15.56
N ARG A 577 35.93 23.63 -15.67
CA ARG A 577 35.34 24.41 -14.57
C ARG A 577 33.82 24.45 -14.66
N LEU A 578 33.16 24.43 -13.49
CA LEU A 578 31.74 24.78 -13.38
C LEU A 578 31.53 26.29 -13.58
N PRO A 579 30.41 26.73 -14.20
CA PRO A 579 29.94 28.11 -14.11
C PRO A 579 29.68 28.53 -12.66
N GLU A 580 29.89 29.80 -12.32
CA GLU A 580 29.67 30.33 -10.96
C GLU A 580 28.22 30.10 -10.47
N GLN A 581 27.26 30.24 -11.37
CA GLN A 581 25.83 29.98 -11.14
C GLN A 581 25.57 28.52 -10.76
N PHE A 582 26.30 27.58 -11.36
CA PHE A 582 26.20 26.15 -11.04
C PHE A 582 26.81 25.87 -9.67
N ILE A 583 28.01 26.40 -9.38
CA ILE A 583 28.64 26.27 -8.05
C ILE A 583 27.69 26.82 -6.99
N LYS A 584 27.18 28.05 -7.15
CA LYS A 584 26.26 28.68 -6.20
C LYS A 584 24.95 27.88 -6.05
N GLY A 585 24.37 27.39 -7.14
CA GLY A 585 23.21 26.51 -7.08
C GLY A 585 23.44 25.23 -6.27
N LEU A 586 24.64 24.64 -6.38
CA LEU A 586 25.06 23.45 -5.64
C LEU A 586 25.44 23.75 -4.16
N THR A 587 25.95 24.94 -3.86
CA THR A 587 26.39 25.35 -2.51
C THR A 587 25.31 26.09 -1.70
N THR A 588 24.13 26.34 -2.28
CA THR A 588 22.95 26.88 -1.57
C THR A 588 21.64 26.09 -1.74
N ALA A 589 21.68 24.85 -2.25
CA ALA A 589 20.48 24.00 -2.36
C ALA A 589 19.95 23.58 -0.97
N SER A 590 18.62 23.53 -0.76
CA SER A 590 18.04 23.23 0.56
C SER A 590 16.87 22.24 0.51
N LEU A 591 17.03 21.12 1.21
CA LEU A 591 16.05 20.04 1.34
C LEU A 591 16.01 19.58 2.80
N GLN A 592 14.87 19.76 3.46
CA GLN A 592 14.71 19.39 4.87
C GLN A 592 14.77 17.86 5.05
N GLY A 593 15.18 17.40 6.23
CA GLY A 593 15.23 15.97 6.60
C GLY A 593 16.17 15.10 5.76
N ARG A 594 17.12 15.71 5.04
CA ARG A 594 18.24 15.06 4.36
C ARG A 594 19.55 15.59 4.95
N ALA A 595 20.30 14.71 5.60
CA ALA A 595 21.58 15.04 6.23
C ALA A 595 21.55 16.36 7.05
N GLN A 596 20.45 16.62 7.77
CA GLN A 596 20.17 17.93 8.36
C GLN A 596 20.52 17.95 9.85
N ILE A 597 21.45 18.85 10.23
CA ILE A 597 21.81 19.08 11.64
C ILE A 597 20.93 20.20 12.21
N VAL A 598 20.39 20.00 13.43
CA VAL A 598 19.60 20.99 14.16
C VAL A 598 20.01 20.97 15.64
N HIS A 599 20.49 22.09 16.16
CA HIS A 599 20.73 22.28 17.59
C HIS A 599 19.41 22.56 18.30
N ASP A 600 19.18 21.99 19.48
CA ASP A 600 17.95 22.23 20.23
C ASP A 600 17.92 23.67 20.79
N GLN A 601 16.79 24.37 20.60
CA GLN A 601 16.65 25.77 21.02
C GLN A 601 16.08 25.93 22.44
N PHE A 602 15.80 24.82 23.13
CA PHE A 602 15.14 24.79 24.45
C PHE A 602 16.08 24.36 25.59
N THR A 603 17.37 24.18 25.32
CA THR A 603 18.42 24.23 26.34
C THR A 603 18.72 25.68 26.72
N ASP A 604 19.01 25.95 28.00
CA ASP A 604 19.26 27.31 28.51
C ASP A 604 20.29 28.09 27.67
N ILE A 605 20.14 29.43 27.65
CA ILE A 605 21.04 30.36 26.93
C ILE A 605 22.50 30.29 27.45
N GLU A 606 22.71 29.73 28.64
CA GLU A 606 24.04 29.45 29.22
C GLU A 606 24.67 28.12 28.76
N SER A 607 23.92 27.27 28.03
CA SER A 607 24.35 25.93 27.57
C SER A 607 23.91 25.61 26.12
N PRO A 608 24.03 26.52 25.13
CA PRO A 608 23.60 26.24 23.76
C PRO A 608 24.45 25.14 23.11
N GLY A 609 23.80 24.14 22.52
CA GLY A 609 24.47 23.08 21.75
C GLY A 609 24.75 21.77 22.50
N ASP A 610 24.38 21.65 23.78
CA ASP A 610 24.51 20.41 24.56
C ASP A 610 23.59 19.27 24.07
N LEU A 611 22.56 19.59 23.27
CA LEU A 611 21.70 18.63 22.57
C LEU A 611 21.63 18.99 21.07
N VAL A 612 22.06 18.06 20.21
CA VAL A 612 22.09 18.23 18.75
C VAL A 612 21.41 17.05 18.07
N PHE A 613 20.45 17.35 17.20
CA PHE A 613 19.73 16.39 16.39
C PHE A 613 20.35 16.29 14.98
N TYR A 614 20.66 15.08 14.56
CA TYR A 614 21.16 14.73 13.25
C TYR A 614 20.04 13.98 12.52
N LEU A 615 19.44 14.61 11.50
CA LEU A 615 18.18 14.19 10.90
C LEU A 615 18.37 13.67 9.47
N ASP A 616 18.10 12.39 9.22
CA ASP A 616 17.99 11.88 7.85
C ASP A 616 16.88 10.83 7.70
N GLY A 617 15.97 11.05 6.74
CA GLY A 617 14.86 10.15 6.43
C GLY A 617 15.25 8.89 5.64
N ALA A 618 16.39 8.26 5.95
CA ALA A 618 16.79 6.96 5.43
C ALA A 618 15.86 5.84 5.94
N HIS A 619 15.63 4.83 5.08
CA HIS A 619 14.67 3.75 5.36
C HIS A 619 14.82 2.52 4.43
N SER A 620 15.93 2.43 3.69
CA SER A 620 16.38 1.27 2.88
C SER A 620 17.80 0.87 3.33
N PRO A 621 18.29 -0.36 3.12
CA PRO A 621 19.62 -0.75 3.59
C PRO A 621 20.76 0.17 3.11
N GLU A 622 20.71 0.61 1.86
CA GLU A 622 21.71 1.48 1.22
C GLU A 622 21.63 2.91 1.79
N SER A 623 20.42 3.42 2.03
CA SER A 623 20.23 4.75 2.63
C SER A 623 20.59 4.77 4.11
N MET A 624 20.34 3.69 4.85
CA MET A 624 20.78 3.54 6.24
C MET A 624 22.31 3.51 6.36
N GLU A 625 23.02 2.93 5.37
CA GLU A 625 24.48 3.03 5.28
C GLU A 625 24.95 4.45 4.97
N ALA A 626 24.36 5.12 3.98
CA ALA A 626 24.72 6.49 3.63
C ALA A 626 24.51 7.47 4.80
N CYS A 627 23.39 7.32 5.52
CA CYS A 627 23.05 8.03 6.75
C CYS A 627 24.07 7.73 7.87
N ALA A 628 24.43 6.46 8.10
CA ALA A 628 25.44 6.08 9.09
C ALA A 628 26.83 6.66 8.79
N ARG A 629 27.28 6.65 7.52
CA ARG A 629 28.56 7.25 7.12
C ARG A 629 28.55 8.77 7.35
N TRP A 630 27.50 9.45 6.87
CA TRP A 630 27.33 10.89 7.08
C TRP A 630 27.39 11.26 8.56
N PHE A 631 26.54 10.67 9.40
CA PHE A 631 26.52 10.91 10.84
C PHE A 631 27.90 10.67 11.46
N SER A 632 28.57 9.57 11.09
CA SER A 632 29.88 9.20 11.63
C SER A 632 31.05 10.07 11.17
N LEU A 633 30.88 10.87 10.12
CA LEU A 633 31.83 11.88 9.68
C LEU A 633 31.54 13.22 10.37
N CYS A 634 30.28 13.65 10.38
CA CYS A 634 29.91 14.97 10.91
C CYS A 634 30.13 15.06 12.42
N ILE A 635 29.85 14.00 13.22
CA ILE A 635 30.21 14.02 14.65
C ILE A 635 31.73 14.04 14.89
N LYS A 636 32.57 13.65 13.92
CA LYS A 636 34.04 13.77 14.04
C LYS A 636 34.51 15.18 13.74
N GLU A 637 33.98 15.83 12.71
CA GLU A 637 34.25 17.25 12.46
C GLU A 637 33.78 18.11 13.66
N ASP A 638 32.57 17.86 14.16
CA ASP A 638 31.97 18.49 15.36
C ASP A 638 32.86 18.31 16.61
N ASN A 639 33.26 17.07 16.90
CA ASN A 639 34.11 16.75 18.05
C ASN A 639 35.55 17.30 17.91
N GLN A 640 36.06 17.49 16.69
CA GLN A 640 37.36 18.12 16.47
C GLN A 640 37.30 19.63 16.72
N GLN A 641 36.31 20.32 16.15
CA GLN A 641 36.13 21.77 16.34
C GLN A 641 36.00 22.15 17.83
N HIS A 642 35.19 21.39 18.59
CA HIS A 642 35.00 21.64 20.02
C HIS A 642 36.16 21.13 20.91
N SER A 643 37.16 20.45 20.34
CA SER A 643 38.35 20.01 21.11
C SER A 643 39.37 21.14 21.35
N GLU A 644 39.23 22.27 20.67
CA GLU A 644 40.05 23.48 20.87
C GLU A 644 39.45 24.45 21.93
N GLU A 645 38.23 24.19 22.40
CA GLU A 645 37.57 25.01 23.42
C GLU A 645 38.09 24.71 24.84
N ARG A 646 37.97 25.71 25.74
CA ARG A 646 38.53 25.65 27.12
C ARG A 646 37.93 24.57 28.03
N PHE A 647 36.81 23.95 27.66
CA PHE A 647 36.11 22.94 28.45
C PHE A 647 35.70 21.76 27.57
N LYS A 648 36.60 20.79 27.42
CA LYS A 648 36.32 19.55 26.68
C LYS A 648 35.20 18.75 27.38
N LYS A 649 33.99 18.78 26.81
CA LYS A 649 32.87 17.90 27.19
C LYS A 649 33.07 16.50 26.60
N ASP A 650 32.54 15.50 27.27
CA ASP A 650 32.39 14.15 26.69
C ASP A 650 31.20 14.13 25.72
N THR A 651 31.12 13.12 24.85
CA THR A 651 30.04 13.00 23.86
C THR A 651 29.29 11.69 24.01
N ALA A 652 27.96 11.74 23.84
CA ALA A 652 27.09 10.58 23.92
C ALA A 652 26.18 10.51 22.68
N GLN A 653 26.42 9.52 21.83
CA GLN A 653 25.58 9.29 20.66
C GLN A 653 24.34 8.48 21.05
N ILE A 654 23.16 8.97 20.65
CA ILE A 654 21.87 8.32 20.87
C ILE A 654 21.20 8.09 19.52
N LEU A 655 20.55 6.93 19.36
CA LEU A 655 19.67 6.67 18.23
C LEU A 655 18.22 6.95 18.63
N LEU A 656 17.46 7.67 17.81
CA LEU A 656 16.01 7.80 17.87
C LEU A 656 15.44 7.22 16.58
N PHE A 657 14.75 6.08 16.67
CA PHE A 657 14.40 5.27 15.50
C PHE A 657 12.95 4.82 15.51
N ASN A 658 12.33 4.90 14.33
CA ASN A 658 11.10 4.20 13.98
C ASN A 658 11.05 3.98 12.47
N CYS A 659 10.56 2.82 12.04
CA CYS A 659 10.26 2.54 10.63
C CYS A 659 8.82 2.04 10.50
N MET A 660 8.23 2.12 9.31
CA MET A 660 6.89 1.55 9.06
C MET A 660 6.95 0.02 9.04
N SER A 661 5.85 -0.65 9.40
CA SER A 661 5.75 -2.12 9.45
C SER A 661 5.84 -2.83 8.08
N VAL A 662 5.85 -2.07 6.98
CA VAL A 662 6.18 -2.55 5.62
C VAL A 662 7.69 -2.60 5.34
N ARG A 663 8.54 -2.06 6.22
CA ARG A 663 10.01 -2.13 6.15
C ARG A 663 10.52 -3.16 7.16
N ASP A 664 11.51 -3.95 6.79
CA ASP A 664 12.11 -4.94 7.68
C ASP A 664 13.23 -4.32 8.55
N PRO A 665 13.03 -4.15 9.87
CA PRO A 665 14.09 -3.64 10.76
C PRO A 665 15.32 -4.55 10.83
N GLN A 666 15.21 -5.84 10.49
CA GLN A 666 16.36 -6.78 10.41
C GLN A 666 17.30 -6.46 9.24
N LEU A 667 16.86 -5.67 8.25
CA LEU A 667 17.73 -5.19 7.17
C LEU A 667 18.27 -3.79 7.46
N LEU A 668 17.48 -2.94 8.13
CA LEU A 668 17.84 -1.54 8.40
C LEU A 668 18.81 -1.38 9.57
N LEU A 669 18.48 -1.93 10.74
CA LEU A 669 19.25 -1.70 11.98
C LEU A 669 20.67 -2.29 11.93
N PRO A 670 20.92 -3.52 11.41
CA PRO A 670 22.28 -4.05 11.34
C PRO A 670 23.17 -3.29 10.35
N ARG A 671 22.59 -2.74 9.27
CA ARG A 671 23.33 -1.97 8.25
C ARG A 671 23.70 -0.58 8.78
N LEU A 672 22.83 0.05 9.57
CA LEU A 672 23.15 1.26 10.33
C LEU A 672 24.28 0.98 11.35
N MET A 673 24.06 0.02 12.27
CA MET A 673 24.98 -0.25 13.37
C MET A 673 26.38 -0.63 12.88
N ARG A 674 26.49 -1.58 11.94
CA ARG A 674 27.79 -2.04 11.41
C ARG A 674 28.59 -0.91 10.77
N THR A 675 27.91 0.02 10.09
CA THR A 675 28.55 1.17 9.45
C THR A 675 28.99 2.22 10.48
N CYS A 676 28.19 2.51 11.50
CA CYS A 676 28.62 3.36 12.62
C CYS A 676 29.85 2.75 13.34
N THR A 677 29.77 1.48 13.72
CA THR A 677 30.87 0.78 14.42
C THR A 677 32.14 0.72 13.59
N SER A 678 32.07 0.48 12.27
CA SER A 678 33.26 0.49 11.40
C SER A 678 33.90 1.87 11.25
N HIS A 679 33.15 2.94 11.51
CA HIS A 679 33.65 4.30 11.61
C HIS A 679 34.01 4.72 13.05
N GLY A 680 33.96 3.81 14.03
CA GLY A 680 34.32 4.07 15.42
C GLY A 680 33.21 4.76 16.25
N VAL A 681 31.96 4.66 15.82
CA VAL A 681 30.80 5.29 16.48
C VAL A 681 29.93 4.22 17.14
N SER A 682 29.64 4.37 18.43
CA SER A 682 28.78 3.47 19.20
C SER A 682 27.66 4.23 19.90
N PHE A 683 26.44 3.69 19.84
CA PHE A 683 25.27 4.33 20.46
C PHE A 683 25.19 3.97 21.95
N LYS A 684 25.19 4.98 22.83
CA LYS A 684 25.00 4.83 24.28
C LYS A 684 23.59 4.31 24.61
N LYS A 685 22.59 4.67 23.80
CA LYS A 685 21.21 4.20 23.92
C LYS A 685 20.44 4.34 22.60
N ALA A 686 19.44 3.49 22.37
CA ALA A 686 18.43 3.65 21.32
C ALA A 686 17.03 3.89 21.90
N LEU A 687 16.29 4.86 21.33
CA LEU A 687 14.95 5.24 21.74
C LEU A 687 13.98 4.87 20.62
N PHE A 688 12.95 4.09 20.96
CA PHE A 688 11.90 3.66 20.02
C PHE A 688 10.60 4.35 20.37
N VAL A 689 9.95 4.94 19.36
CA VAL A 689 8.78 5.81 19.50
C VAL A 689 7.71 5.47 18.45
N PRO A 690 6.42 5.67 18.75
CA PRO A 690 5.39 5.79 17.71
C PRO A 690 5.54 7.14 16.98
N ASN A 691 5.08 7.20 15.73
CA ASN A 691 4.93 8.47 15.02
C ASN A 691 3.78 9.29 15.62
N ILE A 692 3.84 10.61 15.49
CA ILE A 692 2.69 11.50 15.72
C ILE A 692 1.87 11.58 14.44
N SER A 693 2.54 11.70 13.29
CA SER A 693 1.94 11.69 11.96
C SER A 693 1.57 10.25 11.56
N VAL A 694 0.29 9.91 11.66
CA VAL A 694 -0.25 8.60 11.29
C VAL A 694 -0.42 8.47 9.78
N TYR A 695 0.11 7.39 9.20
CA TYR A 695 -0.19 7.01 7.81
C TYR A 695 -1.57 6.35 7.73
N ASN A 696 -2.61 7.15 7.48
CA ASN A 696 -3.93 6.64 7.12
C ASN A 696 -3.89 6.12 5.68
N LYS A 697 -4.29 4.86 5.45
CA LYS A 697 -4.50 4.36 4.08
C LYS A 697 -5.64 5.16 3.44
N VAL A 698 -5.40 5.75 2.27
CA VAL A 698 -6.49 6.32 1.46
C VAL A 698 -7.49 5.19 1.15
N GLY A 699 -8.74 5.35 1.60
CA GLY A 699 -9.78 4.32 1.52
C GLY A 699 -10.11 3.60 2.84
N SER A 700 -9.33 3.76 3.92
CA SER A 700 -9.80 3.37 5.25
C SER A 700 -10.71 4.46 5.81
N ASN A 701 -12.01 4.16 5.97
CA ASN A 701 -12.97 4.98 6.73
C ASN A 701 -12.72 4.93 8.26
N ALA A 702 -11.45 4.93 8.65
CA ALA A 702 -11.02 5.03 10.04
C ALA A 702 -11.23 6.47 10.51
N VAL A 703 -12.38 6.72 11.13
CA VAL A 703 -12.51 7.80 12.11
C VAL A 703 -11.35 7.65 13.09
N PRO A 704 -10.63 8.74 13.47
CA PRO A 704 -9.54 8.64 14.44
C PRO A 704 -10.07 8.01 15.74
N THR A 705 -9.63 6.79 16.03
CA THR A 705 -10.01 6.10 17.26
C THR A 705 -9.37 6.82 18.44
N ILE A 706 -10.20 7.54 19.20
CA ILE A 706 -9.82 8.17 20.47
C ILE A 706 -9.76 7.07 21.54
N ASP A 707 -8.84 6.12 21.34
CA ASP A 707 -8.49 5.10 22.33
C ASP A 707 -7.31 5.63 23.15
N PRO A 708 -7.43 5.76 24.49
CA PRO A 708 -6.35 6.26 25.33
C PRO A 708 -5.16 5.29 25.48
N GLN A 709 -5.22 4.05 24.97
CA GLN A 709 -4.05 3.16 24.92
C GLN A 709 -3.37 3.15 23.55
N VAL A 710 -2.20 3.78 23.48
CA VAL A 710 -1.30 3.68 22.33
C VAL A 710 -0.73 2.27 22.25
N ASP A 711 -0.97 1.54 21.14
CA ASP A 711 -0.29 0.27 20.90
C ASP A 711 1.20 0.50 20.62
N LEU A 712 2.05 -0.10 21.46
CA LEU A 712 3.51 -0.06 21.35
C LEU A 712 4.10 -1.43 20.93
N SER A 713 3.26 -2.38 20.50
CA SER A 713 3.67 -3.72 20.05
C SER A 713 4.80 -3.67 19.00
N TRP A 714 4.73 -2.71 18.09
CA TRP A 714 5.73 -2.45 17.06
C TRP A 714 7.03 -1.88 17.65
N GLN A 715 6.96 -0.88 18.53
CA GLN A 715 8.16 -0.32 19.19
C GLN A 715 8.86 -1.38 20.06
N PHE A 716 8.10 -2.26 20.73
CA PHE A 716 8.67 -3.43 21.41
C PHE A 716 9.24 -4.48 20.44
N ALA A 717 8.76 -4.57 19.19
CA ALA A 717 9.40 -5.40 18.16
C ALA A 717 10.74 -4.79 17.71
N LEU A 718 10.79 -3.48 17.41
CA LEU A 718 12.02 -2.75 17.08
C LEU A 718 13.06 -2.86 18.21
N GLN A 719 12.64 -2.70 19.47
CA GLN A 719 13.51 -2.86 20.63
C GLN A 719 14.12 -4.27 20.74
N ARG A 720 13.34 -5.31 20.44
CA ARG A 720 13.84 -6.71 20.42
C ARG A 720 14.85 -6.94 19.30
N VAL A 721 14.67 -6.35 18.12
CA VAL A 721 15.70 -6.40 17.05
C VAL A 721 16.99 -5.73 17.53
N TRP A 722 16.90 -4.56 18.16
CA TRP A 722 18.06 -3.83 18.66
C TRP A 722 18.85 -4.56 19.74
N GLU A 723 18.20 -5.02 20.81
CA GLU A 723 18.93 -5.69 21.90
C GLU A 723 19.54 -7.04 21.44
N ASN A 724 18.91 -7.75 20.50
CA ASN A 724 19.50 -8.95 19.89
C ASN A 724 20.81 -8.62 19.15
N LEU A 725 20.90 -7.47 18.46
CA LEU A 725 22.10 -7.03 17.76
C LEU A 725 23.21 -6.60 18.73
N VAL A 726 22.85 -5.87 19.80
CA VAL A 726 23.80 -5.44 20.86
C VAL A 726 24.33 -6.62 21.70
N GLN A 727 23.60 -7.73 21.74
CA GLN A 727 24.04 -8.99 22.36
C GLN A 727 24.90 -9.85 21.41
N GLY A 728 24.48 -10.01 20.15
CA GLY A 728 25.18 -10.85 19.17
C GLY A 728 26.63 -10.42 18.84
N ASP A 729 26.94 -9.13 19.00
CA ASP A 729 28.30 -8.58 18.83
C ASP A 729 29.26 -8.93 19.99
N LYS A 730 28.75 -9.55 21.08
CA LYS A 730 29.50 -9.98 22.25
C LYS A 730 29.58 -11.50 22.31
N GLY A 731 30.46 -12.07 21.50
CA GLY A 731 30.63 -13.51 21.34
C GLY A 731 30.71 -14.27 22.67
N GLY A 732 29.66 -15.03 22.97
CA GLY A 732 29.45 -15.81 24.18
C GLY A 732 28.21 -16.70 24.02
N GLU A 733 28.08 -17.71 24.89
CA GLU A 733 26.98 -18.68 24.81
C GLU A 733 25.62 -18.04 25.10
N ALA A 734 24.57 -18.53 24.43
CA ALA A 734 23.21 -18.01 24.56
C ALA A 734 22.55 -18.43 25.89
N SER A 735 22.95 -17.79 26.99
CA SER A 735 22.26 -17.91 28.28
C SER A 735 20.89 -17.23 28.22
N ASN A 736 19.81 -17.99 28.41
CA ASN A 736 18.46 -17.46 28.62
C ASN A 736 18.36 -16.73 29.97
N THR A 737 18.92 -15.51 30.02
CA THR A 737 18.71 -14.55 31.09
C THR A 737 17.94 -13.37 30.50
N ASP A 738 16.62 -13.36 30.72
CA ASP A 738 15.79 -12.17 30.48
C ASP A 738 16.43 -10.97 31.19
N GLN A 739 16.89 -9.98 30.41
CA GLN A 739 17.35 -8.73 31.02
C GLN A 739 16.15 -8.06 31.69
N VAL A 740 16.31 -7.68 32.96
CA VAL A 740 15.31 -6.96 33.74
C VAL A 740 15.16 -5.56 33.14
N CYS A 741 14.28 -5.43 32.15
CA CYS A 741 13.88 -4.15 31.60
C CYS A 741 12.76 -3.58 32.47
N GLU A 742 13.11 -2.60 33.30
CA GLU A 742 12.22 -2.00 34.29
C GLU A 742 11.10 -1.18 33.61
N GLU A 743 9.88 -1.29 34.13
CA GLU A 743 8.78 -0.37 33.81
C GLU A 743 8.85 0.83 34.75
N VAL A 744 9.46 1.93 34.29
CA VAL A 744 9.46 3.20 35.00
C VAL A 744 8.20 3.96 34.59
N LYS A 745 7.40 4.41 35.56
CA LYS A 745 6.27 5.33 35.31
C LYS A 745 6.73 6.76 35.58
N ASP A 746 6.47 7.67 34.63
CA ASP A 746 6.58 9.12 34.87
C ASP A 746 5.43 9.57 35.80
N ASP A 747 5.49 10.79 36.34
CA ASP A 747 4.46 11.34 37.25
C ASP A 747 3.05 11.43 36.60
N THR A 748 2.97 11.26 35.28
CA THR A 748 1.74 11.15 34.49
C THR A 748 1.15 9.74 34.40
N GLY A 749 1.80 8.73 35.00
CA GLY A 749 1.34 7.34 35.09
C GLY A 749 1.63 6.46 33.86
N MET A 750 2.14 7.02 32.76
CA MET A 750 2.51 6.27 31.56
C MET A 750 3.82 5.48 31.77
N SER A 751 3.89 4.23 31.28
CA SER A 751 5.08 3.38 31.40
C SER A 751 6.11 3.61 30.29
N VAL A 752 7.37 3.73 30.70
CA VAL A 752 8.57 3.62 29.87
C VAL A 752 9.24 2.30 30.23
N ARG A 753 9.32 1.36 29.27
CA ARG A 753 10.08 0.12 29.47
C ARG A 753 11.53 0.37 29.06
N SER A 754 12.42 0.48 30.05
CA SER A 754 13.85 0.71 29.82
C SER A 754 14.64 -0.57 29.99
N CYS A 755 15.34 -0.97 28.94
CA CYS A 755 16.44 -1.94 29.03
C CYS A 755 17.77 -1.18 29.20
N LYS A 756 18.90 -1.90 29.24
CA LYS A 756 20.22 -1.26 29.44
C LYS A 756 20.62 -0.34 28.28
N ASN A 757 20.41 -0.80 27.03
CA ASN A 757 20.87 -0.10 25.82
C ASN A 757 19.72 0.50 25.01
N SER A 758 18.48 0.43 25.51
CA SER A 758 17.30 0.93 24.81
C SER A 758 16.13 1.33 25.72
N SER A 759 15.22 2.16 25.20
CA SER A 759 13.93 2.47 25.83
C SER A 759 12.82 2.57 24.77
N VAL A 760 11.61 2.12 25.13
CA VAL A 760 10.38 2.43 24.39
C VAL A 760 9.64 3.53 25.13
N PHE A 761 9.25 4.59 24.41
CA PHE A 761 8.39 5.67 24.92
C PHE A 761 7.01 5.59 24.29
N SER A 762 5.97 5.91 25.06
CA SER A 762 4.58 5.94 24.60
C SER A 762 4.26 7.07 23.61
N SER A 763 5.12 8.08 23.49
CA SER A 763 5.00 9.13 22.48
C SER A 763 6.34 9.83 22.22
N LEU A 764 6.50 10.41 21.03
CA LEU A 764 7.69 11.18 20.68
C LEU A 764 7.92 12.42 21.59
N PRO A 765 6.91 13.22 21.99
CA PRO A 765 7.14 14.36 22.90
C PRO A 765 7.75 13.96 24.24
N LEU A 766 7.43 12.76 24.77
CA LEU A 766 8.05 12.24 25.98
C LEU A 766 9.52 11.85 25.77
N ALA A 767 9.89 11.31 24.60
CA ALA A 767 11.28 11.05 24.25
C ALA A 767 12.09 12.36 24.09
N ILE A 768 11.51 13.40 23.49
CA ILE A 768 12.15 14.73 23.38
C ILE A 768 12.27 15.41 24.75
N LYS A 769 11.24 15.34 25.62
CA LYS A 769 11.33 15.76 27.04
C LYS A 769 12.49 15.04 27.71
N TRP A 770 12.54 13.71 27.65
CA TRP A 770 13.58 12.91 28.28
C TRP A 770 15.00 13.26 27.79
N LEU A 771 15.17 13.55 26.49
CA LEU A 771 16.45 14.01 25.93
C LEU A 771 16.87 15.38 26.51
N ARG A 772 15.96 16.35 26.58
CA ARG A 772 16.21 17.67 27.17
C ARG A 772 16.50 17.57 28.67
N ASP A 773 15.67 16.83 29.41
CA ASP A 773 15.85 16.55 30.85
C ASP A 773 17.20 15.86 31.14
N THR A 774 17.68 15.03 30.22
CA THR A 774 18.97 14.32 30.36
C THR A 774 20.16 15.26 30.08
N ALA A 775 20.10 16.06 29.02
CA ALA A 775 21.13 17.05 28.71
C ALA A 775 21.26 18.13 29.80
N GLN A 776 20.13 18.60 30.36
CA GLN A 776 20.14 19.56 31.46
C GLN A 776 20.76 19.01 32.76
N LYS A 777 20.65 17.70 33.01
CA LYS A 777 21.22 17.02 34.19
C LYS A 777 22.71 16.72 34.06
N ASP A 778 23.17 16.40 32.85
CA ASP A 778 24.55 16.01 32.57
C ASP A 778 25.27 17.07 31.71
N ARG A 779 25.43 18.29 32.26
CA ARG A 779 26.03 19.45 31.57
C ARG A 779 27.49 19.26 31.12
N PHE A 780 28.13 18.13 31.46
CA PHE A 780 29.47 17.74 31.02
C PHE A 780 29.46 16.82 29.78
N VAL A 781 28.29 16.35 29.36
CA VAL A 781 28.11 15.46 28.20
C VAL A 781 27.26 16.15 27.14
N ARG A 782 27.78 16.18 25.91
CA ARG A 782 27.04 16.65 24.73
C ARG A 782 26.37 15.49 24.02
N PHE A 783 25.06 15.61 23.81
CA PHE A 783 24.20 14.54 23.28
C PHE A 783 23.98 14.72 21.77
N GLN A 784 24.48 13.77 20.98
CA GLN A 784 24.38 13.75 19.52
C GLN A 784 23.33 12.69 19.12
N VAL A 785 22.12 13.13 18.76
CA VAL A 785 20.96 12.25 18.52
C VAL A 785 20.75 12.03 17.03
N LEU A 786 21.01 10.83 16.53
CA LEU A 786 20.65 10.43 15.17
C LEU A 786 19.16 10.08 15.11
N VAL A 787 18.41 10.75 14.22
CA VAL A 787 16.98 10.53 13.98
C VAL A 787 16.80 9.98 12.57
N THR A 788 16.36 8.73 12.44
CA THR A 788 16.34 8.00 11.17
C THR A 788 15.37 6.80 11.18
N GLY A 789 15.21 6.12 10.04
CA GLY A 789 14.31 4.98 9.84
C GLY A 789 12.99 5.33 9.16
N SER A 790 12.59 6.61 9.16
CA SER A 790 11.39 7.12 8.49
C SER A 790 11.43 8.64 8.31
N LEU A 791 10.93 9.12 7.15
CA LEU A 791 10.70 10.54 6.90
C LEU A 791 9.64 11.12 7.85
N HIS A 792 8.63 10.33 8.25
CA HIS A 792 7.59 10.79 9.18
C HIS A 792 8.16 11.11 10.57
N LEU A 793 9.08 10.28 11.08
CA LEU A 793 9.75 10.54 12.36
C LEU A 793 10.59 11.82 12.29
N VAL A 794 11.30 12.04 11.17
CA VAL A 794 12.09 13.26 10.97
C VAL A 794 11.20 14.51 10.90
N GLY A 795 10.06 14.46 10.20
CA GLY A 795 9.08 15.55 10.16
C GLY A 795 8.44 15.83 11.53
N ASP A 796 8.08 14.79 12.27
CA ASP A 796 7.53 14.91 13.63
C ASP A 796 8.55 15.48 14.63
N VAL A 797 9.83 15.10 14.54
CA VAL A 797 10.90 15.70 15.35
C VAL A 797 11.11 17.17 14.97
N LEU A 798 11.21 17.51 13.69
CA LEU A 798 11.33 18.90 13.23
C LEU A 798 10.21 19.79 13.79
N ARG A 799 8.96 19.30 13.78
CA ARG A 799 7.77 19.98 14.32
C ARG A 799 7.81 20.21 15.84
N LEU A 800 8.69 19.52 16.59
CA LEU A 800 8.88 19.67 18.04
C LEU A 800 10.13 20.49 18.43
N ILE A 801 11.12 20.64 17.54
CA ILE A 801 12.40 21.33 17.83
C ILE A 801 12.56 22.69 17.12
N LYS A 802 11.75 22.98 16.09
CA LYS A 802 11.74 24.27 15.35
C LYS A 802 10.55 25.19 15.71
N LYS A 803 10.02 25.10 16.93
CA LYS A 803 8.87 25.91 17.38
C LYS A 803 9.28 27.23 18.01
#